data_AF-A0A6L8T1Y6-F1
#
_entry.id   AF-A0A6L8T1Y6-F1
#
_cell.length_a   1.000
_cell.length_b   1.000
_cell.length_c   1.000
_cell.angle_alpha   90.00
_cell.angle_beta   90.00
_cell.angle_gamma   90.00
#
_symmetry.space_group_name_H-M   'P 1'
#
loop_
_entity.id
_entity.type
_entity.pdbx_description
1 polymer ?
#
loop_
_entity_poly.entity_id
_entity_poly.type
_entity_poly.pdbx_seq_one_letter_code
_entity_poly.pdbx_strand_id
1 'polypeptide(L)'
;MIKEDVRMKKWAPRVLLAAALAGLSAFLLKGDVWTFWTWWLLAFLMGMVAMPVTGRLFAGLEDKGWMFSKVLAITVTGFLTWFLVTAKILPFTAATCIGVSVVCAVGCGVLYHFQGKNGIDCFPSGKVNLIYGEEILFFVFFLMWTYFAGFRPQAYGTEKFMDYGFMEAMMRSTTLPARDLWYSEGTINYYYGGQYFAVFLTKLTGSKVELTYNLMRTFVAAFAFVLPFSLVHQMSVDRLKGSLTGKKRCVPAVAGIIAGLSVSIAGNMHYVVYSKIIPWLQKLQGREADSYWFPDATRYIGYNPDVPDKTIHEFPCYSFVLGDLHAHVVNVMFVLFLVGLLYAWMRSVRMREAVIMKPGRKQFWKKQLLIPHILLTAVMIGMFRFTNFWDFIIYFVVTGGVVLFTNIVQFDGKVKRILAVTAVQAVEIIVISYVVSLPFTLQFDSMFKGVGIAQNHSMIHQLLILWGLPVVLTVLLIICIIWEKLHGGANRSLYRLMKAISVPDLFAIVMGLCAIGLIVIPELVYVRDIYENGNARANTMFKLTYQAYMLFGMTMGYGIFRMLVAARKKVFKVVSVIGLVLLCWTFGYFGNSVYAWFGKVWEPSEYKGLNATSFLSNDFTEDVAGIKWLKKNVKGSPVVLEANGDSYSGYERVSAMTGLPTVLGWYVHEWLWRDDTADLNEKSADIESIYTSSDEEYVKELLEEYDVSYIFVGSKEREKYGDALNEEVLNSLGEVVFQDEVYSTYILKINK
;
A
#
# COMPACT_ATOMS: atom_id res chain seq x y z
N MET A 1 27.19 38.43 -16.19
CA MET A 1 27.41 37.83 -17.53
C MET A 1 28.12 36.47 -17.54
N ILE A 2 29.45 36.31 -17.48
CA ILE A 2 30.10 34.97 -17.67
C ILE A 2 29.67 33.91 -16.64
N LYS A 3 29.48 34.28 -15.35
CA LYS A 3 28.97 33.37 -14.31
C LYS A 3 27.49 33.01 -14.49
N GLU A 4 26.68 33.88 -15.07
CA GLU A 4 25.26 33.61 -15.36
C GLU A 4 25.11 32.69 -16.57
N ASP A 5 25.93 32.90 -17.59
CA ASP A 5 25.92 32.12 -18.83
C ASP A 5 26.34 30.66 -18.59
N VAL A 6 27.32 30.43 -17.70
CA VAL A 6 27.70 29.09 -17.21
C VAL A 6 26.61 28.46 -16.33
N ARG A 7 25.88 29.25 -15.55
CA ARG A 7 24.75 28.76 -14.73
C ARG A 7 23.56 28.38 -15.62
N MET A 8 23.24 29.19 -16.62
CA MET A 8 22.20 28.96 -17.62
C MET A 8 22.45 27.67 -18.40
N LYS A 9 23.67 27.46 -18.92
CA LYS A 9 24.05 26.22 -19.63
C LYS A 9 23.91 24.95 -18.78
N LYS A 10 24.08 25.04 -17.45
CA LYS A 10 23.96 23.90 -16.52
C LYS A 10 22.51 23.56 -16.18
N TRP A 11 21.61 24.54 -16.18
CA TRP A 11 20.21 24.38 -15.81
C TRP A 11 19.27 24.19 -17.00
N ALA A 12 19.61 24.74 -18.17
CA ALA A 12 18.77 24.64 -19.37
C ALA A 12 18.33 23.21 -19.71
N PRO A 13 19.21 22.18 -19.72
CA PRO A 13 18.77 20.81 -20.02
C PRO A 13 17.76 20.25 -19.01
N ARG A 14 17.82 20.68 -17.75
CA ARG A 14 16.91 20.24 -16.69
C ARG A 14 15.56 20.91 -16.83
N VAL A 15 15.56 22.22 -17.06
CA VAL A 15 14.33 22.97 -17.31
C VAL A 15 13.64 22.44 -18.56
N LEU A 16 14.39 22.13 -19.62
CA LEU A 16 13.86 21.51 -20.83
C LEU A 16 13.25 20.13 -20.57
N LEU A 17 13.93 19.26 -19.81
CA LEU A 17 13.38 17.94 -19.46
C LEU A 17 12.10 18.06 -18.61
N ALA A 18 12.10 18.92 -17.59
CA ALA A 18 10.93 19.14 -16.76
C ALA A 18 9.75 19.73 -17.55
N ALA A 19 10.01 20.71 -18.43
CA ALA A 19 9.01 21.30 -19.31
C ALA A 19 8.48 20.27 -20.32
N ALA A 20 9.34 19.43 -20.88
CA ALA A 20 8.94 18.35 -21.78
C ALA A 20 8.05 17.32 -21.08
N LEU A 21 8.38 16.93 -19.84
CA LEU A 21 7.57 16.02 -19.04
C LEU A 21 6.23 16.63 -18.63
N ALA A 22 6.20 17.93 -18.29
CA ALA A 22 4.95 18.65 -18.04
C ALA A 22 4.07 18.68 -19.30
N GLY A 23 4.64 19.05 -20.46
CA GLY A 23 3.93 19.03 -21.74
C GLY A 23 3.43 17.63 -22.14
N LEU A 24 4.27 16.60 -21.93
CA LEU A 24 3.88 15.20 -22.14
C LEU A 24 2.73 14.78 -21.22
N SER A 25 2.76 15.17 -19.94
CA SER A 25 1.67 14.84 -19.02
C SER A 25 0.35 15.50 -19.42
N ALA A 26 0.37 16.74 -19.92
CA ALA A 26 -0.82 17.41 -20.42
C ALA A 26 -1.36 16.75 -21.70
N PHE A 27 -0.48 16.33 -22.61
CA PHE A 27 -0.86 15.60 -23.82
C PHE A 27 -1.49 14.24 -23.49
N LEU A 28 -0.86 13.45 -22.61
CA LEU A 28 -1.29 12.10 -22.28
C LEU A 28 -2.55 12.06 -21.42
N LEU A 29 -2.66 12.92 -20.40
CA LEU A 29 -3.75 12.88 -19.41
C LEU A 29 -4.94 13.77 -19.78
N LYS A 30 -4.84 14.60 -20.83
CA LYS A 30 -5.91 15.53 -21.24
C LYS A 30 -6.38 16.37 -20.03
N GLY A 31 -7.68 16.39 -19.74
CA GLY A 31 -8.25 17.13 -18.62
C GLY A 31 -7.84 16.62 -17.23
N ASP A 32 -7.45 15.35 -17.10
CA ASP A 32 -7.06 14.77 -15.82
C ASP A 32 -5.71 15.29 -15.31
N VAL A 33 -4.94 15.95 -16.18
CA VAL A 33 -3.63 16.52 -15.84
C VAL A 33 -3.71 17.51 -14.67
N TRP A 34 -4.82 18.22 -14.50
CA TRP A 34 -5.00 19.18 -13.42
C TRP A 34 -5.04 18.51 -12.05
N THR A 35 -5.80 17.43 -11.92
CA THR A 35 -5.87 16.65 -10.67
C THR A 35 -4.51 16.00 -10.39
N PHE A 36 -3.86 15.47 -11.43
CA PHE A 36 -2.51 14.90 -11.35
C PHE A 36 -1.47 15.92 -10.86
N TRP A 37 -1.38 17.11 -11.47
CA TRP A 37 -0.46 18.17 -11.04
C TRP A 37 -0.77 18.67 -9.64
N THR A 38 -2.05 18.76 -9.27
CA THR A 38 -2.47 19.17 -7.91
C THR A 38 -1.92 18.20 -6.87
N TRP A 39 -2.03 16.89 -7.10
CA TRP A 39 -1.52 15.86 -6.19
C TRP A 39 0.01 15.82 -6.14
N TRP A 40 0.67 15.94 -7.30
CA TRP A 40 2.12 16.03 -7.34
C TRP A 40 2.64 17.26 -6.59
N LEU A 41 2.01 18.43 -6.80
CA LEU A 41 2.37 19.68 -6.13
C LEU A 41 2.08 19.63 -4.64
N LEU A 42 0.93 19.06 -4.23
CA LEU A 42 0.61 18.83 -2.82
C LEU A 42 1.71 18.01 -2.14
N ALA A 43 2.08 16.86 -2.72
CA ALA A 43 3.12 16.00 -2.19
C ALA A 43 4.48 16.70 -2.10
N PHE A 44 4.82 17.48 -3.14
CA PHE A 44 6.04 18.29 -3.18
C PHE A 44 6.09 19.33 -2.05
N LEU A 45 5.02 20.12 -1.88
CA LEU A 45 4.93 21.16 -0.85
C LEU A 45 4.91 20.56 0.56
N MET A 46 4.10 19.52 0.77
CA MET A 46 4.03 18.81 2.05
C MET A 46 5.40 18.21 2.43
N GLY A 47 6.09 17.58 1.48
CA GLY A 47 7.44 17.05 1.70
C GLY A 47 8.46 18.14 2.04
N MET A 48 8.47 19.23 1.29
CA MET A 48 9.32 20.40 1.59
C MET A 48 9.12 20.91 3.02
N VAL A 49 7.86 21.04 3.45
CA VAL A 49 7.50 21.51 4.79
C VAL A 49 7.96 20.53 5.87
N ALA A 50 7.96 19.21 5.60
CA ALA A 50 8.39 18.19 6.56
C ALA A 50 9.91 18.01 6.68
N MET A 51 10.71 18.64 5.81
CA MET A 51 12.18 18.57 5.83
C MET A 51 12.85 18.92 7.17
N PRO A 52 12.35 19.85 8.00
CA PRO A 52 12.88 20.08 9.35
C PRO A 52 12.87 18.81 10.21
N VAL A 53 11.89 17.92 10.01
CA VAL A 53 11.78 16.65 10.74
C VAL A 53 12.60 15.56 10.06
N THR A 54 12.35 15.29 8.76
CA THR A 54 13.08 14.24 8.04
C THR A 54 14.57 14.53 7.94
N GLY A 55 14.96 15.79 7.77
CA GLY A 55 16.36 16.19 7.70
C GLY A 55 17.16 15.84 8.95
N ARG A 56 16.50 15.69 10.10
CA ARG A 56 17.10 15.16 11.34
C ARG A 56 17.08 13.63 11.39
N LEU A 57 15.93 13.01 11.11
CA LEU A 57 15.78 11.56 11.15
C LEU A 57 16.71 10.87 10.14
N PHE A 58 16.84 11.47 8.96
CA PHE A 58 17.63 10.98 7.85
C PHE A 58 18.91 11.82 7.64
N ALA A 59 19.41 12.50 8.68
CA ALA A 59 20.63 13.32 8.61
C ALA A 59 21.85 12.56 8.07
N GLY A 60 21.82 11.23 8.14
CA GLY A 60 22.83 10.36 7.59
C GLY A 60 22.79 10.18 6.06
N LEU A 61 21.64 10.39 5.44
CA LEU A 61 21.43 10.17 4.01
C LEU A 61 21.91 11.38 3.21
N GLU A 62 22.33 11.17 1.96
CA GLU A 62 22.77 12.27 1.10
C GLU A 62 21.62 13.23 0.73
N ASP A 63 20.41 12.72 0.54
CA ASP A 63 19.19 13.49 0.25
C ASP A 63 18.48 14.00 1.51
N LYS A 64 18.97 13.62 2.70
CA LYS A 64 18.34 13.89 4.00
C LYS A 64 16.88 13.41 4.10
N GLY A 65 16.53 12.35 3.38
CA GLY A 65 15.18 11.77 3.38
C GLY A 65 14.17 12.62 2.62
N TRP A 66 14.56 13.17 1.47
CA TRP A 66 13.73 14.06 0.66
C TRP A 66 12.47 13.35 0.16
N MET A 67 12.58 12.13 -0.36
CA MET A 67 11.37 11.37 -0.77
C MET A 67 10.57 10.84 0.41
N PHE A 68 11.26 10.45 1.49
CA PHE A 68 10.62 10.06 2.75
C PHE A 68 9.83 11.20 3.39
N SER A 69 10.19 12.46 3.14
CA SER A 69 9.49 13.64 3.68
C SER A 69 8.03 13.74 3.22
N LYS A 70 7.75 13.34 1.98
CA LYS A 70 6.39 13.35 1.42
C LYS A 70 5.48 12.39 2.19
N VAL A 71 5.97 11.16 2.39
CA VAL A 71 5.23 10.15 3.17
C VAL A 71 5.12 10.55 4.63
N LEU A 72 6.17 11.10 5.25
CA LEU A 72 6.09 11.59 6.63
C LEU A 72 5.02 12.66 6.78
N ALA A 73 4.99 13.64 5.87
CA ALA A 73 4.02 14.73 5.91
C ALA A 73 2.58 14.19 5.83
N ILE A 74 2.31 13.28 4.88
CA ILE A 74 1.01 12.61 4.74
C ILE A 74 0.67 11.82 6.01
N THR A 75 1.61 11.03 6.52
CA THR A 75 1.44 10.21 7.73
C THR A 75 1.06 11.08 8.91
N VAL A 76 1.84 12.13 9.22
CA VAL A 76 1.63 12.94 10.42
C VAL A 76 0.33 13.74 10.33
N THR A 77 0.10 14.43 9.22
CA THR A 77 -1.10 15.26 9.06
C THR A 77 -2.37 14.43 8.98
N GLY A 78 -2.35 13.32 8.23
CA GLY A 78 -3.48 12.42 8.09
C GLY A 78 -3.77 11.64 9.38
N PHE A 79 -2.74 11.14 10.08
CA PHE A 79 -2.92 10.44 11.35
C PHE A 79 -3.43 11.38 12.45
N LEU A 80 -2.89 12.60 12.57
CA LEU A 80 -3.39 13.56 13.56
C LEU A 80 -4.84 13.96 13.28
N THR A 81 -5.20 14.15 12.01
CA THR A 81 -6.60 14.39 11.63
C THR A 81 -7.48 13.22 12.03
N TRP A 82 -7.06 11.99 11.70
CA TRP A 82 -7.79 10.77 12.05
C TRP A 82 -8.01 10.67 13.56
N PHE A 83 -6.94 10.84 14.33
CA PHE A 83 -6.96 10.76 15.79
C PHE A 83 -7.90 11.80 16.40
N LEU A 84 -7.84 13.06 15.96
CA LEU A 84 -8.72 14.12 16.46
C LEU A 84 -10.19 13.85 16.12
N VAL A 85 -10.47 13.25 14.97
CA VAL A 85 -11.83 12.89 14.55
C VAL A 85 -12.36 11.69 15.31
N THR A 86 -11.60 10.60 15.44
CA THR A 86 -12.01 9.40 16.17
C THR A 86 -12.16 9.67 17.67
N ALA A 87 -11.33 10.57 18.21
CA ALA A 87 -11.48 11.09 19.57
C ALA A 87 -12.68 12.06 19.74
N LYS A 88 -13.48 12.30 18.68
CA LYS A 88 -14.64 13.21 18.65
C LYS A 88 -14.30 14.67 19.00
N ILE A 89 -13.07 15.10 18.77
CA ILE A 89 -12.61 16.47 19.03
C ILE A 89 -12.94 17.39 17.85
N LEU A 90 -12.78 16.89 16.61
CA LEU A 90 -13.05 17.65 15.38
C LEU A 90 -13.88 16.81 14.40
N PRO A 91 -14.70 17.42 13.52
CA PRO A 91 -15.41 16.69 12.48
C PRO A 91 -14.51 16.42 11.26
N PHE A 92 -14.78 15.36 10.49
CA PHE A 92 -14.04 14.98 9.29
C PHE A 92 -14.43 15.82 8.06
N THR A 93 -14.01 17.09 8.08
CA THR A 93 -14.27 18.06 7.01
C THR A 93 -13.00 18.49 6.30
N ALA A 94 -13.14 19.06 5.09
CA ALA A 94 -11.99 19.64 4.38
C ALA A 94 -11.31 20.76 5.20
N ALA A 95 -12.09 21.57 5.91
CA ALA A 95 -11.55 22.61 6.80
C ALA A 95 -10.68 22.01 7.92
N THR A 96 -11.11 20.90 8.53
CA THR A 96 -10.31 20.18 9.53
C THR A 96 -9.01 19.64 8.93
N CYS A 97 -9.08 18.96 7.78
CA CYS A 97 -7.88 18.42 7.12
C CYS A 97 -6.85 19.53 6.82
N ILE A 98 -7.32 20.66 6.27
CA ILE A 98 -6.48 21.82 5.97
C ILE A 98 -5.91 22.43 7.25
N GLY A 99 -6.76 22.66 8.27
CA GLY A 99 -6.37 23.26 9.54
C GLY A 99 -5.27 22.47 10.26
N VAL A 100 -5.45 21.14 10.39
CA VAL A 100 -4.43 20.26 11.00
C VAL A 100 -3.13 20.28 10.20
N SER A 101 -3.22 20.27 8.86
CA SER A 101 -2.04 20.34 7.99
C SER A 101 -1.27 21.66 8.13
N VAL A 102 -1.97 22.80 8.23
CA VAL A 102 -1.37 24.11 8.47
C VAL A 102 -0.71 24.19 9.85
N VAL A 103 -1.34 23.67 10.89
CA VAL A 103 -0.74 23.61 12.24
C VAL A 103 0.56 22.80 12.23
N CYS A 104 0.58 21.65 11.55
CA CYS A 104 1.80 20.85 11.37
C CYS A 104 2.88 21.62 10.60
N ALA A 105 2.48 22.37 9.56
CA ALA A 105 3.39 23.20 8.76
C ALA A 105 4.02 24.33 9.59
N VAL A 106 3.23 25.03 10.41
CA VAL A 106 3.73 26.05 11.34
C VAL A 106 4.69 25.43 12.35
N GLY A 107 4.36 24.27 12.91
CA GLY A 107 5.25 23.52 13.81
C GLY A 107 6.60 23.19 13.16
N CYS A 108 6.59 22.76 11.90
CA CYS A 108 7.82 22.52 11.13
C CYS A 108 8.59 23.83 10.85
N GLY A 109 7.91 24.93 10.58
CA GLY A 109 8.52 26.25 10.40
C GLY A 109 9.23 26.75 11.66
N VAL A 110 8.61 26.59 12.84
CA VAL A 110 9.23 26.89 14.13
C VAL A 110 10.45 26.00 14.38
N LEU A 111 10.32 24.69 14.09
CA LEU A 111 11.42 23.74 14.21
C LEU A 111 12.61 24.12 13.32
N TYR A 112 12.33 24.53 12.07
CA TYR A 112 13.33 25.00 11.12
C TYR A 112 14.08 26.24 11.62
N HIS A 113 13.36 27.23 12.14
CA HIS A 113 13.97 28.44 12.71
C HIS A 113 14.91 28.12 13.86
N PHE A 114 14.47 27.25 14.78
CA PHE A 114 15.29 26.79 15.90
C PHE A 114 16.50 25.99 15.44
N GLN A 115 16.35 25.14 14.43
CA GLN A 115 17.45 24.39 13.81
C GLN A 115 18.48 25.31 13.17
N GLY A 116 18.03 26.30 12.38
CA GLY A 116 18.88 27.29 11.74
C GLY A 116 19.71 28.07 12.75
N LYS A 117 19.09 28.52 13.85
CA LYS A 117 19.81 29.19 14.96
C LYS A 117 20.90 28.32 15.59
N ASN A 118 20.71 27.00 15.61
CA ASN A 118 21.67 26.05 16.15
C ASN A 118 22.64 25.48 15.10
N GLY A 119 22.67 26.03 13.88
CA GLY A 119 23.54 25.57 12.80
C GLY A 119 23.21 24.18 12.25
N ILE A 120 21.99 23.69 12.46
CA ILE A 120 21.56 22.36 12.00
C ILE A 120 20.96 22.49 10.60
N ASP A 121 21.72 22.06 9.60
CA ASP A 121 21.24 22.03 8.21
C ASP A 121 20.24 20.88 8.02
N CYS A 122 18.99 21.23 7.70
CA CYS A 122 17.90 20.26 7.54
C CYS A 122 17.55 20.00 6.07
N PHE A 123 18.01 20.86 5.17
CA PHE A 123 17.82 20.66 3.74
C PHE A 123 19.07 20.01 3.13
N PRO A 124 18.93 19.18 2.09
CA PRO A 124 20.05 18.55 1.36
C PRO A 124 20.84 19.57 0.50
N SER A 125 21.40 20.57 1.17
CA SER A 125 22.22 21.64 0.58
C SER A 125 23.40 21.04 -0.19
N GLY A 126 23.53 21.38 -1.48
CA GLY A 126 24.59 20.83 -2.35
C GLY A 126 24.27 19.50 -3.03
N LYS A 127 23.12 18.88 -2.77
CA LYS A 127 22.67 17.60 -3.36
C LYS A 127 21.50 17.75 -4.33
N VAL A 128 21.33 18.95 -4.88
CA VAL A 128 20.23 19.33 -5.79
C VAL A 128 20.10 18.41 -7.02
N ASN A 129 21.20 17.84 -7.51
CA ASN A 129 21.14 16.90 -8.64
C ASN A 129 20.45 15.58 -8.28
N LEU A 130 20.67 15.09 -7.05
CA LEU A 130 20.05 13.87 -6.56
C LEU A 130 18.55 14.10 -6.38
N ILE A 131 18.19 15.19 -5.70
CA ILE A 131 16.80 15.60 -5.48
C ILE A 131 16.05 15.75 -6.81
N TYR A 132 16.65 16.47 -7.76
CA TYR A 132 16.07 16.63 -9.10
C TYR A 132 15.87 15.27 -9.78
N GLY A 133 16.86 14.37 -9.71
CA GLY A 133 16.73 13.02 -10.25
C GLY A 133 15.61 12.22 -9.58
N GLU A 134 15.51 12.26 -8.26
CA GLU A 134 14.43 11.61 -7.50
C GLU A 134 13.06 12.18 -7.90
N GLU A 135 12.91 13.51 -8.02
CA GLU A 135 11.65 14.15 -8.42
C GLU A 135 11.24 13.79 -9.84
N ILE A 136 12.20 13.74 -10.77
CA ILE A 136 11.94 13.26 -12.14
C ILE A 136 11.49 11.81 -12.12
N LEU A 137 12.13 10.93 -11.34
CA LEU A 137 11.71 9.54 -11.21
C LEU A 137 10.30 9.42 -10.62
N PHE A 138 10.01 10.16 -9.54
CA PHE A 138 8.69 10.17 -8.93
C PHE A 138 7.63 10.65 -9.93
N PHE A 139 7.87 11.76 -10.63
CA PHE A 139 6.95 12.29 -11.64
C PHE A 139 6.73 11.31 -12.80
N VAL A 140 7.79 10.70 -13.34
CA VAL A 140 7.70 9.75 -14.46
C VAL A 140 6.89 8.51 -14.08
N PHE A 141 7.16 7.90 -12.92
CA PHE A 141 6.42 6.72 -12.50
C PHE A 141 4.99 7.05 -12.09
N PHE A 142 4.75 8.21 -11.47
CA PHE A 142 3.41 8.67 -11.16
C PHE A 142 2.61 8.94 -12.44
N LEU A 143 3.20 9.59 -13.44
CA LEU A 143 2.59 9.82 -14.75
C LEU A 143 2.29 8.51 -15.48
N MET A 144 3.25 7.59 -15.54
CA MET A 144 3.09 6.30 -16.22
C MET A 144 1.91 5.51 -15.65
N TRP A 145 1.87 5.33 -14.32
CA TRP A 145 0.79 4.59 -13.69
C TRP A 145 -0.56 5.31 -13.82
N THR A 146 -0.58 6.65 -13.69
CA THR A 146 -1.80 7.45 -13.88
C THR A 146 -2.34 7.34 -15.30
N TYR A 147 -1.46 7.41 -16.30
CA TYR A 147 -1.83 7.23 -17.70
C TYR A 147 -2.42 5.84 -17.95
N PHE A 148 -1.82 4.78 -17.42
CA PHE A 148 -2.33 3.41 -17.58
C PHE A 148 -3.70 3.21 -16.90
N ALA A 149 -3.89 3.77 -15.71
CA ALA A 149 -5.17 3.72 -15.02
C ALA A 149 -6.31 4.33 -15.85
N GLY A 150 -6.04 5.36 -16.66
CA GLY A 150 -7.05 5.99 -17.50
C GLY A 150 -7.52 5.20 -18.73
N PHE A 151 -6.93 4.03 -19.02
CA PHE A 151 -7.45 3.09 -20.03
C PHE A 151 -8.53 2.16 -19.44
N ARG A 152 -8.51 1.96 -18.12
CA ARG A 152 -9.50 1.16 -17.38
C ARG A 152 -9.82 1.81 -16.03
N PRO A 153 -10.54 2.94 -16.01
CA PRO A 153 -10.74 3.72 -14.79
C PRO A 153 -11.78 3.15 -13.84
N GLN A 154 -12.65 2.28 -14.33
CA GLN A 154 -13.85 1.78 -13.64
C GLN A 154 -13.56 1.22 -12.23
N ALA A 155 -14.34 1.66 -11.25
CA ALA A 155 -14.39 1.09 -9.91
C ALA A 155 -15.32 -0.15 -9.87
N TYR A 156 -15.10 -1.11 -10.78
CA TYR A 156 -15.94 -2.30 -10.95
C TYR A 156 -15.12 -3.52 -11.38
N GLY A 157 -15.61 -4.73 -11.05
CA GLY A 157 -15.11 -6.03 -11.49
C GLY A 157 -14.36 -6.88 -10.45
N THR A 158 -14.01 -6.31 -9.30
CA THR A 158 -13.35 -6.94 -8.14
C THR A 158 -13.73 -6.14 -6.88
N GLU A 159 -12.87 -6.07 -5.88
CA GLU A 159 -13.09 -5.28 -4.64
C GLU A 159 -13.06 -3.77 -4.85
N LYS A 160 -12.74 -3.28 -6.06
CA LYS A 160 -12.78 -1.83 -6.40
C LYS A 160 -14.09 -1.16 -6.05
N PHE A 161 -15.17 -1.92 -6.17
CA PHE A 161 -16.52 -1.47 -5.91
C PHE A 161 -16.71 -1.11 -4.44
N MET A 162 -16.28 -2.01 -3.55
CA MET A 162 -16.22 -1.80 -2.11
C MET A 162 -15.26 -0.66 -1.73
N ASP A 163 -14.03 -0.68 -2.25
CA ASP A 163 -13.01 0.33 -1.94
C ASP A 163 -13.47 1.75 -2.29
N TYR A 164 -14.13 1.89 -3.45
CA TYR A 164 -14.74 3.14 -3.89
C TYR A 164 -15.90 3.55 -2.97
N GLY A 165 -16.77 2.60 -2.63
CA GLY A 165 -17.85 2.81 -1.67
C GLY A 165 -17.36 3.35 -0.33
N PHE A 166 -16.33 2.73 0.27
CA PHE A 166 -15.73 3.20 1.51
C PHE A 166 -15.24 4.65 1.41
N MET A 167 -14.65 5.02 0.28
CA MET A 167 -14.24 6.40 0.04
C MET A 167 -15.43 7.36 -0.04
N GLU A 168 -16.51 7.00 -0.73
CA GLU A 168 -17.73 7.82 -0.81
C GLU A 168 -18.43 7.95 0.56
N ALA A 169 -18.56 6.84 1.31
CA ALA A 169 -19.12 6.85 2.67
C ALA A 169 -18.34 7.79 3.60
N MET A 170 -17.00 7.72 3.58
CA MET A 170 -16.14 8.63 4.34
C MET A 170 -16.13 10.07 3.79
N MET A 171 -16.37 10.27 2.49
CA MET A 171 -16.48 11.60 1.92
C MET A 171 -17.71 12.33 2.45
N ARG A 172 -18.82 11.61 2.65
CA ARG A 172 -20.08 12.11 3.22
C ARG A 172 -20.03 12.25 4.74
N SER A 173 -19.38 11.32 5.42
CA SER A 173 -19.35 11.29 6.88
C SER A 173 -18.56 12.47 7.48
N THR A 174 -19.03 12.95 8.64
CA THR A 174 -18.30 13.90 9.49
C THR A 174 -17.66 13.23 10.71
N THR A 175 -17.92 11.95 10.92
CA THR A 175 -17.39 11.14 12.02
C THR A 175 -16.64 9.92 11.49
N LEU A 176 -15.71 9.40 12.28
CA LEU A 176 -14.98 8.17 11.97
C LEU A 176 -15.05 7.19 13.16
N PRO A 177 -15.19 5.88 12.92
CA PRO A 177 -15.46 5.23 11.63
C PRO A 177 -16.79 5.73 11.00
N ALA A 178 -16.86 5.71 9.67
CA ALA A 178 -18.09 6.10 8.97
C ALA A 178 -19.14 4.97 9.11
N ARG A 179 -20.43 5.33 8.99
CA ARG A 179 -21.51 4.35 8.86
C ARG A 179 -21.19 3.42 7.69
N ASP A 180 -21.37 2.12 7.88
CA ASP A 180 -21.07 1.15 6.83
C ASP A 180 -22.03 1.32 5.66
N LEU A 181 -21.52 1.26 4.43
CA LEU A 181 -22.39 1.41 3.26
C LEU A 181 -23.20 0.15 2.97
N TRP A 182 -22.75 -1.01 3.46
CA TRP A 182 -23.35 -2.33 3.25
C TRP A 182 -23.92 -2.94 4.52
N TYR A 183 -23.99 -2.15 5.59
CA TYR A 183 -24.59 -2.57 6.85
C TYR A 183 -25.06 -1.35 7.64
N SER A 184 -26.29 -0.92 7.40
CA SER A 184 -26.80 0.36 7.90
C SER A 184 -26.80 0.46 9.42
N GLU A 185 -26.91 -0.63 10.17
CA GLU A 185 -26.97 -0.58 11.63
C GLU A 185 -25.61 -0.43 12.31
N GLY A 186 -24.53 -0.46 11.51
CA GLY A 186 -23.16 -0.44 12.01
C GLY A 186 -22.27 0.61 11.36
N THR A 187 -21.02 0.61 11.81
CA THR A 187 -19.94 1.33 11.15
C THR A 187 -19.04 0.36 10.40
N ILE A 188 -18.21 0.88 9.49
CA ILE A 188 -17.23 0.09 8.74
C ILE A 188 -16.36 -0.73 9.70
N ASN A 189 -16.56 -2.06 9.72
CA ASN A 189 -15.76 -2.99 10.53
C ASN A 189 -14.63 -3.62 9.72
N TYR A 190 -13.78 -2.77 9.14
CA TYR A 190 -12.65 -3.16 8.31
C TYR A 190 -11.46 -2.24 8.59
N TYR A 191 -10.24 -2.66 8.23
CA TYR A 191 -9.05 -1.80 8.36
C TYR A 191 -9.02 -0.70 7.26
N TYR A 192 -9.98 0.23 7.34
CA TYR A 192 -10.30 1.27 6.34
C TYR A 192 -9.24 2.38 6.19
N GLY A 193 -8.13 2.32 6.92
CA GLY A 193 -7.15 3.39 7.00
C GLY A 193 -6.55 3.79 5.65
N GLY A 194 -6.38 2.84 4.72
CA GLY A 194 -5.91 3.13 3.36
C GLY A 194 -6.85 4.05 2.60
N GLN A 195 -8.14 3.70 2.57
CA GLN A 195 -9.20 4.47 1.95
C GLN A 195 -9.40 5.81 2.69
N TYR A 196 -9.23 5.84 4.01
CA TYR A 196 -9.23 7.08 4.79
C TYR A 196 -8.13 8.05 4.33
N PHE A 197 -6.89 7.59 4.15
CA PHE A 197 -5.80 8.45 3.67
C PHE A 197 -6.08 8.97 2.26
N ALA A 198 -6.73 8.16 1.42
CA ALA A 198 -7.19 8.60 0.10
C ALA A 198 -8.19 9.76 0.23
N VAL A 199 -9.24 9.61 1.06
CA VAL A 199 -10.26 10.65 1.30
C VAL A 199 -9.68 11.89 1.98
N PHE A 200 -8.74 11.73 2.90
CA PHE A 200 -8.02 12.84 3.53
C PHE A 200 -7.31 13.71 2.47
N LEU A 201 -6.59 13.08 1.54
CA LEU A 201 -5.94 13.78 0.42
C LEU A 201 -6.97 14.38 -0.55
N THR A 202 -8.07 13.67 -0.84
CA THR A 202 -9.18 14.20 -1.66
C THR A 202 -9.79 15.46 -1.06
N LYS A 203 -10.04 15.48 0.26
CA LYS A 203 -10.56 16.65 0.99
C LYS A 203 -9.52 17.79 1.02
N LEU A 204 -8.23 17.49 1.18
CA LEU A 204 -7.16 18.49 1.13
C LEU A 204 -7.03 19.17 -0.23
N THR A 205 -7.19 18.43 -1.33
CA THR A 205 -7.07 18.99 -2.68
C THR A 205 -8.38 19.58 -3.22
N GLY A 206 -9.49 19.45 -2.48
CA GLY A 206 -10.82 19.84 -2.97
C GLY A 206 -11.23 19.04 -4.22
N SER A 207 -10.72 17.82 -4.38
CA SER A 207 -10.98 16.96 -5.53
C SER A 207 -12.19 16.04 -5.29
N LYS A 208 -12.55 15.24 -6.30
CA LYS A 208 -13.66 14.28 -6.23
C LYS A 208 -13.16 12.85 -6.13
N VAL A 209 -13.88 12.02 -5.39
CA VAL A 209 -13.58 10.59 -5.18
C VAL A 209 -13.50 9.83 -6.51
N GLU A 210 -14.38 10.14 -7.47
CA GLU A 210 -14.39 9.57 -8.83
C GLU A 210 -13.04 9.69 -9.57
N LEU A 211 -12.23 10.70 -9.28
CA LEU A 211 -10.89 10.87 -9.87
C LEU A 211 -9.80 10.34 -8.95
N THR A 212 -9.91 10.63 -7.65
CA THR A 212 -8.85 10.34 -6.68
C THR A 212 -8.75 8.86 -6.31
N TYR A 213 -9.78 8.05 -6.56
CA TYR A 213 -9.70 6.59 -6.45
C TYR A 213 -8.57 6.02 -7.34
N ASN A 214 -8.57 6.40 -8.62
CA ASN A 214 -7.49 6.07 -9.55
C ASN A 214 -6.18 6.76 -9.15
N LEU A 215 -6.22 8.02 -8.73
CA LEU A 215 -5.00 8.77 -8.47
C LEU A 215 -4.22 8.28 -7.24
N MET A 216 -4.93 7.90 -6.17
CA MET A 216 -4.29 7.36 -4.97
C MET A 216 -3.53 6.06 -5.27
N ARG A 217 -4.13 5.15 -6.06
CA ARG A 217 -3.49 3.87 -6.39
C ARG A 217 -2.18 4.09 -7.14
N THR A 218 -2.17 5.00 -8.11
CA THR A 218 -0.99 5.28 -8.95
C THR A 218 0.06 6.10 -8.21
N PHE A 219 -0.38 6.94 -7.27
CA PHE A 219 0.48 7.68 -6.36
C PHE A 219 1.28 6.74 -5.43
N VAL A 220 0.63 5.71 -4.90
CA VAL A 220 1.29 4.68 -4.08
C VAL A 220 2.24 3.83 -4.93
N ALA A 221 1.87 3.47 -6.16
CA ALA A 221 2.75 2.76 -7.09
C ALA A 221 4.03 3.56 -7.41
N ALA A 222 3.94 4.90 -7.51
CA ALA A 222 5.11 5.76 -7.66
C ALA A 222 6.02 5.76 -6.42
N PHE A 223 5.45 5.74 -5.21
CA PHE A 223 6.23 5.56 -3.98
C PHE A 223 6.89 4.19 -3.88
N ALA A 224 6.21 3.15 -4.36
CA ALA A 224 6.75 1.80 -4.45
C ALA A 224 7.98 1.71 -5.37
N PHE A 225 8.18 2.68 -6.26
CA PHE A 225 9.40 2.82 -7.04
C PHE A 225 10.45 3.71 -6.34
N VAL A 226 10.08 4.94 -5.96
CA VAL A 226 11.07 5.96 -5.56
C VAL A 226 11.65 5.76 -4.16
N LEU A 227 10.91 5.14 -3.23
CA LEU A 227 11.42 4.87 -1.88
C LEU A 227 12.47 3.75 -1.87
N PRO A 228 12.27 2.59 -2.56
CA PRO A 228 13.32 1.61 -2.78
C PRO A 228 14.53 2.18 -3.52
N PHE A 229 14.29 3.05 -4.52
CA PHE A 229 15.37 3.76 -5.22
C PHE A 229 16.23 4.54 -4.23
N SER A 230 15.61 5.42 -3.43
CA SER A 230 16.33 6.30 -2.50
C SER A 230 17.09 5.50 -1.43
N LEU A 231 16.46 4.47 -0.86
CA LEU A 231 17.07 3.60 0.14
C LEU A 231 18.27 2.83 -0.42
N VAL A 232 18.11 2.11 -1.53
CA VAL A 232 19.18 1.27 -2.10
C VAL A 232 20.28 2.12 -2.74
N HIS A 233 19.95 3.29 -3.29
CA HIS A 233 20.93 4.29 -3.67
C HIS A 233 21.81 4.66 -2.48
N GLN A 234 21.20 5.04 -1.34
CA GLN A 234 21.97 5.37 -0.14
C GLN A 234 22.80 4.19 0.36
N MET A 235 22.23 2.99 0.45
CA MET A 235 22.94 1.79 0.88
C MET A 235 24.19 1.54 0.02
N SER A 236 24.08 1.79 -1.28
CA SER A 236 25.18 1.63 -2.24
C SER A 236 26.25 2.70 -2.08
N VAL A 237 25.86 3.95 -1.84
CA VAL A 237 26.79 5.04 -1.46
C VAL A 237 27.54 4.69 -0.18
N ASP A 238 26.83 4.27 0.85
CA ASP A 238 27.42 3.92 2.15
C ASP A 238 28.35 2.71 2.05
N ARG A 239 28.13 1.81 1.08
CA ARG A 239 29.02 0.67 0.83
C ARG A 239 30.30 1.04 0.08
N LEU A 240 30.23 1.97 -0.86
CA LEU A 240 31.34 2.34 -1.75
C LEU A 240 32.19 3.51 -1.27
N LYS A 241 31.86 4.14 -0.13
CA LYS A 241 32.54 5.32 0.43
C LYS A 241 34.01 5.47 0.01
N GLY A 242 34.36 6.63 -0.57
CA GLY A 242 35.72 6.96 -1.02
C GLY A 242 36.17 6.34 -2.36
N SER A 243 35.45 5.34 -2.89
CA SER A 243 35.77 4.68 -4.17
C SER A 243 34.88 5.10 -5.36
N LEU A 244 34.03 6.11 -5.16
CA LEU A 244 33.11 6.66 -6.16
C LEU A 244 33.83 7.60 -7.15
N THR A 245 34.74 7.05 -7.94
CA THR A 245 35.47 7.76 -9.00
C THR A 245 35.10 7.23 -10.40
N GLY A 246 35.16 8.10 -11.41
CA GLY A 246 34.83 7.75 -12.80
C GLY A 246 33.44 7.13 -12.97
N LYS A 247 33.36 6.02 -13.72
CA LYS A 247 32.11 5.29 -14.02
C LYS A 247 31.39 4.74 -12.78
N LYS A 248 32.08 4.56 -11.65
CA LYS A 248 31.47 4.06 -10.40
C LYS A 248 30.50 5.05 -9.76
N ARG A 249 30.49 6.32 -10.19
CA ARG A 249 29.54 7.33 -9.70
C ARG A 249 28.08 7.06 -10.07
N CYS A 250 27.82 6.41 -11.20
CA CYS A 250 26.46 6.07 -11.62
C CYS A 250 25.90 4.83 -10.92
N VAL A 251 26.76 4.07 -10.25
CA VAL A 251 26.39 2.75 -9.73
C VAL A 251 25.33 2.81 -8.63
N PRO A 252 25.37 3.73 -7.65
CA PRO A 252 24.27 3.88 -6.70
C PRO A 252 22.92 4.16 -7.37
N ALA A 253 22.89 4.98 -8.42
CA ALA A 253 21.67 5.26 -9.18
C ALA A 253 21.16 4.01 -9.90
N VAL A 254 22.04 3.22 -10.52
CA VAL A 254 21.66 1.95 -11.15
C VAL A 254 21.11 0.95 -10.14
N ALA A 255 21.77 0.79 -8.97
CA ALA A 255 21.29 -0.09 -7.91
C ALA A 255 19.92 0.35 -7.37
N GLY A 256 19.73 1.67 -7.19
CA GLY A 256 18.43 2.24 -6.83
C GLY A 256 17.36 1.98 -7.88
N ILE A 257 17.66 2.16 -9.18
CA ILE A 257 16.70 1.90 -10.27
C ILE A 257 16.31 0.43 -10.28
N ILE A 258 17.28 -0.48 -10.15
CA ILE A 258 17.00 -1.93 -10.09
C ILE A 258 16.10 -2.23 -8.89
N ALA A 259 16.34 -1.64 -7.72
CA ALA A 259 15.48 -1.85 -6.55
C ALA A 259 14.05 -1.31 -6.76
N GLY A 260 13.89 -0.10 -7.30
CA GLY A 260 12.58 0.47 -7.64
C GLY A 260 11.81 -0.38 -8.65
N LEU A 261 12.48 -0.84 -9.72
CA LEU A 261 11.89 -1.76 -10.71
C LEU A 261 11.53 -3.11 -10.06
N SER A 262 12.39 -3.64 -9.20
CA SER A 262 12.17 -4.93 -8.53
C SER A 262 10.95 -4.92 -7.62
N VAL A 263 10.62 -3.78 -7.02
CA VAL A 263 9.44 -3.64 -6.15
C VAL A 263 8.20 -3.28 -6.96
N SER A 264 8.29 -2.28 -7.85
CA SER A 264 7.10 -1.72 -8.51
C SER A 264 6.70 -2.42 -9.82
N ILE A 265 7.64 -3.09 -10.53
CA ILE A 265 7.45 -3.53 -11.92
C ILE A 265 7.69 -5.03 -12.11
N ALA A 266 8.62 -5.62 -11.35
CA ALA A 266 8.97 -7.02 -11.54
C ALA A 266 7.78 -7.96 -11.25
N GLY A 267 7.68 -9.03 -12.05
CA GLY A 267 6.95 -10.23 -11.70
C GLY A 267 7.84 -11.24 -10.96
N ASN A 268 7.31 -12.43 -10.69
CA ASN A 268 8.10 -13.57 -10.21
C ASN A 268 8.51 -14.48 -11.39
N MET A 269 9.26 -15.57 -11.13
CA MET A 269 9.71 -16.47 -12.19
C MET A 269 8.58 -17.30 -12.81
N HIS A 270 7.35 -17.28 -12.26
CA HIS A 270 6.18 -17.89 -12.89
C HIS A 270 5.99 -17.34 -14.30
N TYR A 271 6.04 -16.01 -14.47
CA TYR A 271 5.95 -15.39 -15.80
C TYR A 271 7.00 -15.94 -16.76
N VAL A 272 8.25 -15.99 -16.33
CA VAL A 272 9.36 -16.44 -17.19
C VAL A 272 9.16 -17.89 -17.60
N VAL A 273 8.79 -18.76 -16.67
CA VAL A 273 8.61 -20.19 -16.93
C VAL A 273 7.38 -20.44 -17.80
N TYR A 274 6.21 -19.92 -17.40
CA TYR A 274 4.92 -20.24 -18.02
C TYR A 274 4.59 -19.38 -19.24
N SER A 275 5.05 -18.13 -19.33
CA SER A 275 4.80 -17.27 -20.50
C SER A 275 5.87 -17.38 -21.58
N LYS A 276 7.10 -17.83 -21.22
CA LYS A 276 8.25 -17.82 -22.14
C LYS A 276 8.85 -19.20 -22.34
N ILE A 277 9.33 -19.86 -21.28
CA ILE A 277 10.11 -21.10 -21.42
C ILE A 277 9.23 -22.26 -21.88
N ILE A 278 8.10 -22.53 -21.22
CA ILE A 278 7.19 -23.62 -21.57
C ILE A 278 6.61 -23.44 -22.99
N PRO A 279 6.04 -22.27 -23.35
CA PRO A 279 5.60 -21.98 -24.72
C PRO A 279 6.70 -22.15 -25.78
N TRP A 280 7.94 -21.76 -25.46
CA TRP A 280 9.06 -21.94 -26.38
C TRP A 280 9.39 -23.43 -26.59
N LEU A 281 9.40 -24.24 -25.53
CA LEU A 281 9.61 -25.69 -25.62
C LEU A 281 8.47 -26.39 -26.38
N GLN A 282 7.22 -26.00 -26.15
CA GLN A 282 6.05 -26.51 -26.88
C GLN A 282 6.16 -26.26 -28.39
N LYS A 283 6.56 -25.04 -28.78
CA LYS A 283 6.80 -24.69 -30.19
C LYS A 283 7.90 -25.55 -30.81
N LEU A 284 8.99 -25.82 -30.08
CA LEU A 284 10.05 -26.72 -30.55
C LEU A 284 9.58 -28.17 -30.72
N GLN A 285 8.56 -28.59 -29.97
CA GLN A 285 7.92 -29.90 -30.08
C GLN A 285 6.78 -29.93 -31.12
N GLY A 286 6.55 -28.85 -31.86
CA GLY A 286 5.46 -28.75 -32.84
C GLY A 286 4.05 -28.66 -32.22
N ARG A 287 3.95 -28.31 -30.93
CA ARG A 287 2.67 -28.11 -30.22
C ARG A 287 2.25 -26.65 -30.28
N GLU A 288 0.95 -26.41 -30.17
CA GLU A 288 0.43 -25.07 -29.92
C GLU A 288 0.91 -24.57 -28.56
N ALA A 289 1.23 -23.27 -28.49
CA ALA A 289 1.78 -22.66 -27.29
C ALA A 289 0.66 -22.17 -26.38
N ASP A 290 0.75 -22.49 -25.10
CA ASP A 290 -0.24 -22.05 -24.11
C ASP A 290 -0.30 -20.51 -24.02
N SER A 291 -1.53 -20.01 -23.85
CA SER A 291 -1.75 -18.60 -23.53
C SER A 291 -1.41 -18.32 -22.06
N TYR A 292 -1.04 -17.09 -21.74
CA TYR A 292 -0.65 -16.70 -20.39
C TYR A 292 -1.57 -15.62 -19.85
N TRP A 293 -2.19 -15.86 -18.69
CA TRP A 293 -3.01 -14.90 -17.98
C TRP A 293 -2.27 -14.39 -16.74
N PHE A 294 -2.09 -13.07 -16.64
CA PHE A 294 -1.20 -12.50 -15.61
C PHE A 294 -1.58 -12.79 -14.14
N PRO A 295 -2.87 -13.00 -13.76
CA PRO A 295 -3.25 -13.42 -12.41
C PRO A 295 -2.77 -14.82 -12.04
N ASP A 296 -2.45 -15.69 -13.00
CA ASP A 296 -1.95 -17.05 -12.72
C ASP A 296 -0.69 -17.02 -11.86
N ALA A 297 0.15 -15.97 -11.99
CA ALA A 297 1.33 -15.76 -11.16
C ALA A 297 1.05 -15.48 -9.66
N THR A 298 -0.20 -15.24 -9.31
CA THR A 298 -0.68 -14.97 -7.94
C THR A 298 -1.65 -16.03 -7.41
N ARG A 299 -2.08 -16.93 -8.29
CA ARG A 299 -2.99 -18.06 -8.04
C ARG A 299 -2.32 -19.34 -8.56
N TYR A 300 -1.07 -19.57 -8.13
CA TYR A 300 -0.27 -20.72 -8.55
C TYR A 300 -0.28 -21.88 -7.53
N ILE A 301 0.10 -21.62 -6.27
CA ILE A 301 0.06 -22.60 -5.18
C ILE A 301 -1.40 -23.00 -4.91
N GLY A 302 -1.70 -24.26 -5.15
CA GLY A 302 -3.03 -24.83 -5.00
C GLY A 302 -3.81 -24.99 -6.31
N TYR A 303 -3.36 -24.32 -7.38
CA TYR A 303 -4.04 -24.29 -8.68
C TYR A 303 -3.30 -25.07 -9.75
N ASN A 304 -1.97 -25.21 -9.62
CA ASN A 304 -1.16 -25.97 -10.57
C ASN A 304 -0.09 -26.81 -9.83
N PRO A 305 -0.34 -28.11 -9.59
CA PRO A 305 -1.60 -28.82 -9.88
C PRO A 305 -2.74 -28.36 -8.97
N ASP A 306 -3.98 -28.55 -9.42
CA ASP A 306 -5.19 -28.22 -8.66
C ASP A 306 -5.32 -29.13 -7.44
N VAL A 307 -5.38 -28.54 -6.26
CA VAL A 307 -5.58 -29.22 -4.97
C VAL A 307 -6.57 -28.41 -4.11
N PRO A 308 -7.15 -29.01 -3.06
CA PRO A 308 -8.17 -28.32 -2.25
C PRO A 308 -7.67 -27.00 -1.63
N ASP A 309 -6.45 -26.97 -1.10
CA ASP A 309 -5.88 -25.77 -0.46
C ASP A 309 -5.34 -24.76 -1.48
N LYS A 310 -6.21 -23.82 -1.86
CA LYS A 310 -5.90 -22.76 -2.81
C LYS A 310 -5.43 -21.52 -2.08
N THR A 311 -4.24 -21.03 -2.43
CA THR A 311 -3.64 -19.87 -1.77
C THR A 311 -3.49 -18.67 -2.68
N ILE A 312 -3.28 -17.50 -2.07
CA ILE A 312 -3.08 -16.23 -2.73
C ILE A 312 -1.67 -15.72 -2.40
N HIS A 313 -0.94 -15.21 -3.38
CA HIS A 313 0.43 -14.69 -3.21
C HIS A 313 0.69 -13.53 -4.18
N GLU A 314 -0.06 -12.46 -3.98
CA GLU A 314 0.07 -11.24 -4.78
C GLU A 314 1.37 -10.50 -4.48
N PHE A 315 1.76 -9.63 -5.40
CA PHE A 315 2.93 -8.77 -5.31
C PHE A 315 2.61 -7.41 -5.96
N PRO A 316 3.39 -6.34 -5.67
CA PRO A 316 2.94 -4.98 -5.97
C PRO A 316 2.55 -4.71 -7.42
N CYS A 317 3.32 -5.23 -8.40
CA CYS A 317 2.99 -5.05 -9.81
C CYS A 317 1.61 -5.63 -10.18
N TYR A 318 1.21 -6.78 -9.60
CA TYR A 318 -0.12 -7.34 -9.80
C TYR A 318 -1.20 -6.40 -9.27
N SER A 319 -1.08 -5.97 -8.01
CA SER A 319 -2.10 -5.14 -7.36
C SER A 319 -2.21 -3.75 -8.01
N PHE A 320 -1.11 -3.18 -8.48
CA PHE A 320 -1.12 -1.89 -9.21
C PHE A 320 -1.78 -2.00 -10.59
N VAL A 321 -1.62 -3.13 -11.29
CA VAL A 321 -2.29 -3.39 -12.56
C VAL A 321 -3.78 -3.68 -12.32
N LEU A 322 -4.10 -4.59 -11.40
CA LEU A 322 -5.48 -4.96 -11.09
C LEU A 322 -6.30 -3.72 -10.71
N GLY A 323 -5.78 -2.91 -9.79
CA GLY A 323 -6.28 -1.57 -9.49
C GLY A 323 -7.27 -1.51 -8.32
N ASP A 324 -7.17 -2.43 -7.37
CA ASP A 324 -7.95 -2.45 -6.13
C ASP A 324 -7.23 -1.54 -5.12
N LEU A 325 -7.95 -0.56 -4.54
CA LEU A 325 -7.38 0.37 -3.56
C LEU A 325 -7.47 -0.20 -2.14
N HIS A 326 -7.29 -1.52 -2.05
CA HIS A 326 -7.36 -2.26 -0.82
C HIS A 326 -6.30 -1.76 0.17
N ALA A 327 -6.56 -1.93 1.46
CA ALA A 327 -5.75 -1.26 2.48
C ALA A 327 -4.25 -1.63 2.43
N HIS A 328 -3.92 -2.87 2.09
CA HIS A 328 -2.54 -3.33 1.93
C HIS A 328 -1.79 -2.61 0.80
N VAL A 329 -2.49 -2.20 -0.26
CA VAL A 329 -1.92 -1.46 -1.39
C VAL A 329 -1.48 -0.08 -0.91
N VAL A 330 -2.38 0.67 -0.26
CA VAL A 330 -2.04 1.99 0.30
C VAL A 330 -0.94 1.89 1.34
N ASN A 331 -0.95 0.83 2.17
CA ASN A 331 0.03 0.68 3.22
C ASN A 331 1.48 0.48 2.72
N VAL A 332 1.68 0.13 1.44
CA VAL A 332 3.01 0.02 0.80
C VAL A 332 3.87 1.25 1.04
N MET A 333 3.33 2.47 0.87
CA MET A 333 4.15 3.69 1.03
C MET A 333 4.62 3.87 2.48
N PHE A 334 3.79 3.53 3.46
CA PHE A 334 4.13 3.62 4.87
C PHE A 334 5.12 2.55 5.29
N VAL A 335 4.93 1.31 4.81
CA VAL A 335 5.87 0.22 5.00
C VAL A 335 7.26 0.57 4.47
N LEU A 336 7.35 1.09 3.25
CA LEU A 336 8.63 1.46 2.66
C LEU A 336 9.28 2.64 3.39
N PHE A 337 8.49 3.59 3.88
CA PHE A 337 8.98 4.63 4.79
C PHE A 337 9.56 4.03 6.08
N LEU A 338 8.87 3.08 6.71
CA LEU A 338 9.32 2.43 7.94
C LEU A 338 10.65 1.69 7.70
N VAL A 339 10.79 0.95 6.61
CA VAL A 339 12.05 0.28 6.25
C VAL A 339 13.19 1.29 6.08
N GLY A 340 12.94 2.41 5.40
CA GLY A 340 13.92 3.50 5.28
C GLY A 340 14.31 4.10 6.64
N LEU A 341 13.32 4.32 7.52
CA LEU A 341 13.53 4.84 8.88
C LEU A 341 14.39 3.88 9.72
N LEU A 342 14.15 2.57 9.63
CA LEU A 342 14.94 1.53 10.30
C LEU A 342 16.40 1.52 9.81
N TYR A 343 16.64 1.71 8.51
CA TYR A 343 18.00 1.86 7.97
C TYR A 343 18.68 3.12 8.52
N ALA A 344 18.00 4.25 8.49
CA ALA A 344 18.51 5.52 9.00
C ALA A 344 18.87 5.42 10.49
N TRP A 345 18.03 4.74 11.27
CA TRP A 345 18.29 4.44 12.68
C TRP A 345 19.53 3.57 12.86
N MET A 346 19.59 2.40 12.21
CA MET A 346 20.73 1.47 12.31
C MET A 346 22.05 2.18 11.95
N ARG A 347 22.03 3.01 10.90
CA ARG A 347 23.17 3.84 10.50
C ARG A 347 23.55 4.85 11.57
N SER A 348 22.58 5.55 12.16
CA SER A 348 22.82 6.53 13.21
C SER A 348 23.45 5.90 14.45
N VAL A 349 23.00 4.70 14.84
CA VAL A 349 23.51 3.99 16.02
C VAL A 349 24.93 3.49 15.80
N ARG A 350 25.23 2.91 14.62
CA ARG A 350 26.57 2.38 14.33
C ARG A 350 27.63 3.47 14.09
N MET A 351 27.22 4.69 13.76
CA MET A 351 28.11 5.83 13.54
C MET A 351 28.30 6.71 14.78
N ARG A 352 27.49 6.55 15.84
CA ARG A 352 27.79 7.12 17.15
C ARG A 352 29.03 6.40 17.66
N GLU A 353 30.16 7.10 17.80
CA GLU A 353 31.30 6.57 18.53
C GLU A 353 30.79 5.97 19.84
N ALA A 354 31.27 4.78 20.17
CA ALA A 354 31.02 4.18 21.47
C ALA A 354 31.71 5.08 22.50
N VAL A 355 31.07 6.19 22.89
CA VAL A 355 31.60 7.11 23.89
C VAL A 355 31.77 6.27 25.14
N ILE A 356 33.03 5.95 25.42
CA ILE A 356 33.50 5.23 26.61
C ILE A 356 33.38 6.22 27.78
N MET A 357 32.17 6.64 28.08
CA MET A 357 31.80 7.08 29.42
C MET A 357 30.81 6.05 29.89
N LYS A 358 31.12 5.33 30.97
CA LYS A 358 30.13 4.49 31.67
C LYS A 358 29.02 5.44 32.14
N PRO A 359 27.90 5.59 31.42
CA PRO A 359 26.86 6.50 31.86
C PRO A 359 26.27 5.88 33.14
N GLY A 360 25.89 6.69 34.13
CA GLY A 360 25.10 6.19 35.24
C GLY A 360 23.86 5.44 34.73
N ARG A 361 23.35 4.46 35.47
CA ARG A 361 22.24 3.57 35.04
C ARG A 361 21.07 4.34 34.41
N LYS A 362 20.67 5.48 35.00
CA LYS A 362 19.62 6.37 34.50
C LYS A 362 19.96 7.00 33.14
N GLN A 363 21.19 7.47 32.97
CA GLN A 363 21.65 8.09 31.71
C GLN A 363 21.84 7.05 30.60
N PHE A 364 22.17 5.81 30.94
CA PHE A 364 22.21 4.71 29.99
C PHE A 364 20.84 4.44 29.38
N TRP A 365 19.81 4.23 30.21
CA TRP A 365 18.45 3.94 29.74
C TRP A 365 17.83 5.12 28.99
N LYS A 366 18.07 6.36 29.42
CA LYS A 366 17.68 7.57 28.67
C LYS A 366 18.28 7.63 27.25
N LYS A 367 19.43 7.00 27.00
CA LYS A 367 20.05 6.94 25.67
C LYS A 367 19.54 5.78 24.81
N GLN A 368 18.90 4.77 25.41
CA GLN A 368 18.38 3.59 24.69
C GLN A 368 16.87 3.67 24.42
N LEU A 369 16.14 4.40 25.25
CA LEU A 369 14.71 4.65 25.15
C LEU A 369 14.44 6.04 24.59
N LEU A 370 13.23 6.25 24.10
CA LEU A 370 12.74 7.51 23.55
C LEU A 370 13.62 8.05 22.41
N ILE A 371 14.27 7.13 21.67
CA ILE A 371 15.03 7.48 20.48
C ILE A 371 14.00 7.92 19.43
N PRO A 372 14.12 9.11 18.81
CA PRO A 372 13.12 9.62 17.87
C PRO A 372 12.72 8.64 16.76
N HIS A 373 13.68 7.89 16.22
CA HIS A 373 13.41 6.84 15.23
C HIS A 373 12.53 5.71 15.79
N ILE A 374 12.84 5.22 17.00
CA ILE A 374 12.09 4.13 17.64
C ILE A 374 10.68 4.60 18.02
N LEU A 375 10.56 5.84 18.52
CA LEU A 375 9.26 6.44 18.81
C LEU A 375 8.39 6.55 17.55
N LEU A 376 8.95 7.07 16.46
CA LEU A 376 8.21 7.16 15.20
C LEU A 376 7.89 5.77 14.64
N THR A 377 8.81 4.81 14.71
CA THR A 377 8.54 3.41 14.37
C THR A 377 7.38 2.83 15.19
N ALA A 378 7.33 3.10 16.49
CA ALA A 378 6.24 2.63 17.36
C ALA A 378 4.89 3.28 16.98
N VAL A 379 4.87 4.57 16.67
CA VAL A 379 3.67 5.25 16.16
C VAL A 379 3.23 4.64 14.83
N MET A 380 4.15 4.39 13.91
CA MET A 380 3.83 3.77 12.62
C MET A 380 3.30 2.35 12.75
N ILE A 381 3.92 1.52 13.61
CA ILE A 381 3.42 0.18 13.89
C ILE A 381 2.01 0.27 14.49
N GLY A 382 1.76 1.17 15.44
CA GLY A 382 0.41 1.43 15.95
C GLY A 382 -0.59 1.83 14.85
N MET A 383 -0.19 2.71 13.94
CA MET A 383 -1.00 3.13 12.78
C MET A 383 -1.36 1.94 11.87
N PHE A 384 -0.46 0.96 11.72
CA PHE A 384 -0.72 -0.23 10.90
C PHE A 384 -1.93 -1.04 11.35
N ARG A 385 -2.36 -0.95 12.62
CA ARG A 385 -3.57 -1.65 13.05
C ARG A 385 -4.82 -1.27 12.26
N PHE A 386 -4.96 0.00 11.88
CA PHE A 386 -6.12 0.46 11.12
C PHE A 386 -5.84 0.65 9.62
N THR A 387 -4.57 0.75 9.20
CA THR A 387 -4.22 0.84 7.76
C THR A 387 -3.99 -0.52 7.10
N ASN A 388 -3.45 -1.51 7.83
CA ASN A 388 -3.39 -2.92 7.44
C ASN A 388 -2.94 -3.76 8.65
N PHE A 389 -3.88 -4.44 9.31
CA PHE A 389 -3.61 -5.13 10.57
C PHE A 389 -2.48 -6.16 10.51
N TRP A 390 -2.28 -6.81 9.36
CA TRP A 390 -1.19 -7.78 9.17
C TRP A 390 0.19 -7.13 9.25
N ASP A 391 0.31 -5.90 8.73
CA ASP A 391 1.58 -5.17 8.73
C ASP A 391 1.98 -4.72 10.14
N PHE A 392 1.04 -4.56 11.07
CA PHE A 392 1.34 -4.34 12.50
C PHE A 392 2.18 -5.50 13.06
N ILE A 393 1.77 -6.75 12.80
CA ILE A 393 2.47 -7.95 13.29
C ILE A 393 3.81 -8.13 12.55
N ILE A 394 3.79 -8.06 11.22
CA ILE A 394 4.97 -8.27 10.38
C ILE A 394 6.06 -7.27 10.75
N TYR A 395 5.72 -5.98 10.81
CA TYR A 395 6.73 -4.95 11.04
C TYR A 395 7.13 -4.78 12.50
N PHE A 396 6.34 -5.29 13.46
CA PHE A 396 6.83 -5.49 14.82
C PHE A 396 8.00 -6.50 14.84
N VAL A 397 7.86 -7.63 14.14
CA VAL A 397 8.92 -8.65 14.06
C VAL A 397 10.12 -8.15 13.26
N VAL A 398 9.91 -7.52 12.10
CA VAL A 398 11.00 -6.96 11.28
C VAL A 398 11.77 -5.88 12.06
N THR A 399 11.06 -4.99 12.76
CA THR A 399 11.69 -3.99 13.65
C THR A 399 12.47 -4.66 14.76
N GLY A 400 11.90 -5.67 15.42
CA GLY A 400 12.57 -6.46 16.45
C GLY A 400 13.87 -7.10 15.93
N GLY A 401 13.85 -7.64 14.72
CA GLY A 401 15.04 -8.14 14.02
C GLY A 401 16.10 -7.04 13.83
N VAL A 402 15.73 -5.91 13.23
CA VAL A 402 16.66 -4.78 13.03
C VAL A 402 17.24 -4.29 14.37
N VAL A 403 16.42 -4.16 15.40
CA VAL A 403 16.83 -3.74 16.74
C VAL A 403 17.79 -4.75 17.36
N LEU A 404 17.46 -6.04 17.33
CA LEU A 404 18.29 -7.12 17.86
C LEU A 404 19.68 -7.14 17.21
N PHE A 405 19.74 -7.16 15.86
CA PHE A 405 21.00 -7.20 15.14
C PHE A 405 21.85 -5.93 15.37
N THR A 406 21.21 -4.78 15.51
CA THR A 406 21.89 -3.52 15.87
C THR A 406 22.48 -3.59 17.28
N ASN A 407 21.69 -4.06 18.25
CA ASN A 407 22.09 -4.17 19.65
C ASN A 407 23.22 -5.19 19.86
N ILE A 408 23.27 -6.29 19.07
CA ILE A 408 24.39 -7.24 19.10
C ILE A 408 25.72 -6.53 18.81
N VAL A 409 25.74 -5.63 17.83
CA VAL A 409 26.94 -4.86 17.49
C VAL A 409 27.22 -3.80 18.55
N GLN A 410 26.20 -3.04 18.96
CA GLN A 410 26.33 -1.91 19.89
C GLN A 410 26.83 -2.33 21.28
N PHE A 411 26.44 -3.51 21.76
CA PHE A 411 26.76 -4.00 23.10
C PHE A 411 27.85 -5.06 23.16
N ASP A 412 28.71 -5.09 22.14
CA ASP A 412 29.88 -5.97 22.09
C ASP A 412 29.58 -7.47 22.27
N GLY A 413 28.43 -7.94 21.78
CA GLY A 413 28.03 -9.35 21.93
C GLY A 413 27.63 -9.76 23.35
N LYS A 414 27.47 -8.83 24.31
CA LYS A 414 27.07 -9.13 25.70
C LYS A 414 25.61 -9.55 25.79
N VAL A 415 25.35 -10.86 25.68
CA VAL A 415 24.01 -11.47 25.57
C VAL A 415 22.99 -10.91 26.57
N LYS A 416 23.32 -10.87 27.87
CA LYS A 416 22.40 -10.35 28.90
C LYS A 416 21.96 -8.90 28.63
N ARG A 417 22.88 -8.03 28.17
CA ARG A 417 22.59 -6.63 27.89
C ARG A 417 21.82 -6.46 26.58
N ILE A 418 22.17 -7.26 25.57
CA ILE A 418 21.47 -7.28 24.27
C ILE A 418 20.02 -7.65 24.50
N LEU A 419 19.75 -8.78 25.15
CA LEU A 419 18.39 -9.25 25.41
C LEU A 419 17.61 -8.26 26.28
N ALA A 420 18.22 -7.71 27.33
CA ALA A 420 17.55 -6.73 28.18
C ALA A 420 17.17 -5.45 27.43
N VAL A 421 18.08 -4.87 26.64
CA VAL A 421 17.79 -3.62 25.91
C VAL A 421 16.78 -3.87 24.78
N THR A 422 16.96 -4.95 24.01
CA THR A 422 16.02 -5.34 22.96
C THR A 422 14.62 -5.60 23.53
N ALA A 423 14.51 -6.29 24.66
CA ALA A 423 13.21 -6.55 25.30
C ALA A 423 12.54 -5.25 25.77
N VAL A 424 13.28 -4.34 26.42
CA VAL A 424 12.70 -3.06 26.86
C VAL A 424 12.31 -2.18 25.66
N GLN A 425 13.10 -2.17 24.58
CA GLN A 425 12.72 -1.46 23.35
C GLN A 425 11.51 -2.08 22.67
N ALA A 426 11.38 -3.41 22.68
CA ALA A 426 10.17 -4.09 22.20
C ALA A 426 8.94 -3.73 23.04
N VAL A 427 9.09 -3.63 24.37
CA VAL A 427 8.04 -3.15 25.28
C VAL A 427 7.67 -1.69 25.01
N GLU A 428 8.67 -0.82 24.80
CA GLU A 428 8.43 0.57 24.42
C GLU A 428 7.63 0.67 23.11
N ILE A 429 8.05 -0.10 22.09
CA ILE A 429 7.37 -0.13 20.80
C ILE A 429 5.93 -0.62 20.95
N ILE A 430 5.72 -1.75 21.63
CA ILE A 430 4.38 -2.33 21.73
C ILE A 430 3.44 -1.43 22.54
N VAL A 431 3.88 -0.89 23.67
CA VAL A 431 3.06 0.00 24.52
C VAL A 431 2.63 1.24 23.75
N ILE A 432 3.57 1.92 23.07
CA ILE A 432 3.25 3.10 22.28
C ILE A 432 2.33 2.73 21.11
N SER A 433 2.59 1.61 20.43
CA SER A 433 1.75 1.14 19.31
C SER A 433 0.30 0.92 19.76
N TYR A 434 0.09 0.29 20.91
CA TYR A 434 -1.25 0.06 21.47
C TYR A 434 -1.95 1.38 21.80
N VAL A 435 -1.26 2.32 22.46
CA VAL A 435 -1.80 3.65 22.79
C VAL A 435 -2.23 4.39 21.53
N VAL A 436 -1.38 4.38 20.49
CA VAL A 436 -1.64 5.03 19.20
C VAL A 436 -2.84 4.42 18.49
N SER A 437 -2.98 3.09 18.54
CA SER A 437 -4.09 2.36 17.93
C SER A 437 -5.35 2.28 18.77
N LEU A 438 -5.35 2.83 20.00
CA LEU A 438 -6.41 2.62 20.96
C LEU A 438 -7.79 3.06 20.45
N PRO A 439 -7.94 4.25 19.81
CA PRO A 439 -9.25 4.65 19.30
C PRO A 439 -9.85 3.64 18.31
N PHE A 440 -9.03 3.11 17.39
CA PHE A 440 -9.46 2.08 16.46
C PHE A 440 -9.79 0.76 17.16
N THR A 441 -8.91 0.33 18.08
CA THR A 441 -9.05 -0.96 18.76
C THR A 441 -10.32 -1.04 19.61
N LEU A 442 -10.79 0.10 20.13
CA LEU A 442 -12.05 0.17 20.90
C LEU A 442 -13.31 0.12 20.03
N GLN A 443 -13.19 0.26 18.71
CA GLN A 443 -14.30 0.37 17.76
C GLN A 443 -14.27 -0.71 16.68
N PHE A 444 -13.32 -1.66 16.76
CA PHE A 444 -13.08 -2.67 15.75
C PHE A 444 -13.29 -4.06 16.33
N ASP A 445 -14.18 -4.83 15.71
CA ASP A 445 -14.43 -6.21 16.06
C ASP A 445 -13.47 -7.11 15.27
N SER A 446 -12.68 -7.90 16.01
CA SER A 446 -11.59 -8.65 15.42
C SER A 446 -12.07 -9.89 14.68
N MET A 447 -11.74 -9.96 13.39
CA MET A 447 -11.92 -11.16 12.55
C MET A 447 -11.00 -12.34 12.94
N PHE A 448 -10.15 -12.20 13.96
CA PHE A 448 -9.13 -13.18 14.31
C PHE A 448 -9.71 -14.33 15.14
N LYS A 449 -9.74 -15.55 14.58
CA LYS A 449 -10.25 -16.76 15.26
C LYS A 449 -9.16 -17.63 15.91
N GLY A 450 -7.92 -17.16 15.94
CA GLY A 450 -6.77 -17.90 16.47
C GLY A 450 -5.72 -18.27 15.41
N VAL A 451 -4.73 -19.07 15.82
CA VAL A 451 -3.68 -19.60 14.94
C VAL A 451 -3.87 -21.11 14.80
N GLY A 452 -3.99 -21.59 13.57
CA GLY A 452 -4.03 -23.00 13.19
C GLY A 452 -2.66 -23.52 12.74
N ILE A 453 -2.42 -24.82 12.87
CA ILE A 453 -1.24 -25.50 12.33
C ILE A 453 -1.53 -25.88 10.88
N ALA A 454 -0.65 -25.51 9.95
CA ALA A 454 -0.79 -25.83 8.54
C ALA A 454 -0.79 -27.35 8.32
N GLN A 455 -1.88 -27.88 7.77
CA GLN A 455 -2.00 -29.30 7.38
C GLN A 455 -1.58 -29.53 5.92
N ASN A 456 -1.69 -28.49 5.10
CA ASN A 456 -1.30 -28.49 3.70
C ASN A 456 0.00 -27.69 3.55
N HIS A 457 0.83 -28.11 2.60
CA HIS A 457 2.12 -27.48 2.31
C HIS A 457 2.26 -27.23 0.82
N SER A 458 2.94 -26.13 0.49
CA SER A 458 3.24 -25.79 -0.90
C SER A 458 4.24 -26.77 -1.48
N MET A 459 4.09 -27.13 -2.75
CA MET A 459 5.05 -28.00 -3.39
C MET A 459 6.38 -27.26 -3.57
N ILE A 460 7.51 -27.96 -3.41
CA ILE A 460 8.84 -27.35 -3.45
C ILE A 460 9.07 -26.61 -4.78
N HIS A 461 8.63 -27.17 -5.91
CA HIS A 461 8.77 -26.52 -7.21
C HIS A 461 7.94 -25.22 -7.31
N GLN A 462 6.77 -25.16 -6.66
CA GLN A 462 5.97 -23.93 -6.62
C GLN A 462 6.71 -22.83 -5.85
N LEU A 463 7.27 -23.17 -4.69
CA LEU A 463 8.09 -22.26 -3.91
C LEU A 463 9.36 -21.82 -4.67
N LEU A 464 10.00 -22.72 -5.42
CA LEU A 464 11.16 -22.38 -6.25
C LEU A 464 10.81 -21.43 -7.40
N ILE A 465 9.65 -21.60 -8.03
CA ILE A 465 9.19 -20.73 -9.13
C ILE A 465 8.79 -19.34 -8.61
N LEU A 466 8.14 -19.26 -7.45
CA LEU A 466 7.73 -17.96 -6.91
C LEU A 466 8.88 -17.22 -6.23
N TRP A 467 9.66 -17.93 -5.40
CA TRP A 467 10.60 -17.35 -4.45
C TRP A 467 12.06 -17.79 -4.65
N GLY A 468 12.33 -18.73 -5.55
CA GLY A 468 13.68 -19.29 -5.73
C GLY A 468 14.73 -18.24 -6.12
N LEU A 469 14.42 -17.36 -7.08
CA LEU A 469 15.33 -16.28 -7.49
C LEU A 469 15.73 -15.36 -6.32
N PRO A 470 14.79 -14.72 -5.59
CA PRO A 470 15.16 -13.85 -4.48
C PRO A 470 15.82 -14.58 -3.30
N VAL A 471 15.38 -15.81 -2.98
CA VAL A 471 15.99 -16.62 -1.91
C VAL A 471 17.42 -16.97 -2.25
N VAL A 472 17.69 -17.49 -3.45
CA VAL A 472 19.04 -17.85 -3.90
C VAL A 472 19.96 -16.65 -3.91
N LEU A 473 19.52 -15.49 -4.42
CA LEU A 473 20.33 -14.27 -4.40
C LEU A 473 20.63 -13.78 -2.98
N THR A 474 19.67 -13.90 -2.06
CA THR A 474 19.85 -13.57 -0.64
C THR A 474 20.88 -14.50 0.02
N VAL A 475 20.75 -15.82 -0.18
CA VAL A 475 21.69 -16.80 0.37
C VAL A 475 23.10 -16.59 -0.20
N LEU A 476 23.23 -16.35 -1.51
CA LEU A 476 24.51 -16.08 -2.14
C LEU A 476 25.15 -14.78 -1.66
N LEU A 477 24.35 -13.74 -1.39
CA LEU A 477 24.84 -12.50 -0.78
C LEU A 477 25.42 -12.78 0.62
N ILE A 478 24.70 -13.56 1.44
CA ILE A 478 25.15 -13.97 2.78
C ILE A 478 26.46 -14.76 2.68
N ILE A 479 26.53 -15.78 1.81
CA ILE A 479 27.74 -16.59 1.59
C ILE A 479 28.91 -15.71 1.13
N CYS A 480 28.67 -14.78 0.20
CA CYS A 480 29.68 -13.85 -0.31
C CYS A 480 30.25 -12.99 0.84
N ILE A 481 29.40 -12.42 1.68
CA ILE A 481 29.81 -11.60 2.82
C ILE A 481 30.56 -12.42 3.86
N ILE A 482 30.03 -13.58 4.26
CA ILE A 482 30.66 -14.47 5.24
C ILE A 482 32.05 -14.89 4.75
N TRP A 483 32.16 -15.37 3.51
CA TRP A 483 33.42 -15.81 2.92
C TRP A 483 34.50 -14.73 2.98
N GLU A 484 34.17 -13.49 2.60
CA GLU A 484 35.10 -12.36 2.60
C GLU A 484 35.55 -11.95 4.00
N LYS A 485 34.68 -12.07 5.00
CA LYS A 485 34.98 -11.70 6.39
C LYS A 485 35.72 -12.80 7.14
N LEU A 486 35.42 -14.06 6.89
CA LEU A 486 36.14 -15.21 7.47
C LEU A 486 37.58 -15.29 6.97
N HIS A 487 37.82 -15.12 5.66
CA HIS A 487 39.17 -15.06 5.09
C HIS A 487 39.99 -13.84 5.55
N GLY A 488 39.31 -12.78 6.02
CA GLY A 488 39.95 -11.58 6.57
C GLY A 488 40.32 -11.67 8.05
N GLY A 489 40.22 -12.85 8.68
CA GLY A 489 40.62 -13.04 10.08
C GLY A 489 39.55 -12.68 11.13
N ALA A 490 38.29 -12.48 10.75
CA ALA A 490 37.18 -12.21 11.69
C ALA A 490 36.75 -13.46 12.52
N ASN A 491 37.63 -14.43 12.67
CA ASN A 491 37.32 -15.85 12.73
C ASN A 491 37.14 -16.44 14.15
N ARG A 492 36.53 -15.70 15.09
CA ARG A 492 36.39 -16.21 16.48
C ARG A 492 35.01 -16.06 17.14
N SER A 493 34.08 -15.22 16.64
CA SER A 493 32.70 -15.17 17.17
C SER A 493 31.70 -14.46 16.23
N LEU A 494 30.39 -14.80 16.36
CA LEU A 494 29.28 -14.17 15.63
C LEU A 494 29.28 -12.63 15.78
N TYR A 495 29.55 -12.13 16.98
CA TYR A 495 29.67 -10.69 17.23
C TYR A 495 30.78 -10.04 16.39
N ARG A 496 31.99 -10.63 16.35
CA ARG A 496 33.11 -10.07 15.57
C ARG A 496 32.79 -10.07 14.09
N LEU A 497 32.12 -11.12 13.60
CA LEU A 497 31.61 -11.18 12.23
C LEU A 497 30.62 -10.04 11.96
N MET A 498 29.58 -9.88 12.78
CA MET A 498 28.57 -8.82 12.62
C MET A 498 29.18 -7.41 12.71
N LYS A 499 30.12 -7.18 13.62
CA LYS A 499 30.85 -5.92 13.74
C LYS A 499 31.67 -5.60 12.48
N ALA A 500 32.23 -6.62 11.83
CA ALA A 500 33.01 -6.46 10.61
C ALA A 500 32.15 -6.25 9.34
N ILE A 501 30.87 -6.64 9.36
CA ILE A 501 29.92 -6.43 8.26
C ILE A 501 29.50 -4.96 8.21
N SER A 502 29.46 -4.37 7.01
CA SER A 502 29.05 -2.98 6.82
C SER A 502 27.57 -2.78 7.17
N VAL A 503 27.15 -1.55 7.52
CA VAL A 503 25.73 -1.24 7.80
C VAL A 503 24.81 -1.69 6.65
N PRO A 504 25.04 -1.32 5.37
CA PRO A 504 24.15 -1.74 4.28
C PRO A 504 24.15 -3.25 4.04
N ASP A 505 25.29 -3.93 4.17
CA ASP A 505 25.36 -5.39 4.07
C ASP A 505 24.53 -6.07 5.18
N LEU A 506 24.65 -5.62 6.43
CA LEU A 506 23.91 -6.18 7.56
C LEU A 506 22.39 -5.94 7.39
N PHE A 507 22.00 -4.75 6.96
CA PHE A 507 20.60 -4.41 6.75
C PHE A 507 19.97 -5.25 5.63
N ALA A 508 20.67 -5.45 4.51
CA ALA A 508 20.21 -6.33 3.43
C ALA A 508 20.07 -7.80 3.88
N ILE A 509 20.97 -8.29 4.73
CA ILE A 509 20.84 -9.64 5.32
C ILE A 509 19.58 -9.72 6.19
N VAL A 510 19.34 -8.74 7.06
CA VAL A 510 18.15 -8.73 7.93
C VAL A 510 16.88 -8.70 7.10
N MET A 511 16.79 -7.85 6.07
CA MET A 511 15.63 -7.80 5.17
C MET A 511 15.41 -9.15 4.47
N GLY A 512 16.46 -9.74 3.89
CA GLY A 512 16.37 -11.02 3.19
C GLY A 512 15.98 -12.19 4.11
N LEU A 513 16.51 -12.24 5.34
CA LEU A 513 16.14 -13.26 6.32
C LEU A 513 14.69 -13.09 6.81
N CYS A 514 14.23 -11.84 7.02
CA CYS A 514 12.84 -11.58 7.36
C CYS A 514 11.91 -12.02 6.22
N ALA A 515 12.25 -11.72 4.96
CA ALA A 515 11.48 -12.15 3.81
C ALA A 515 11.42 -13.68 3.67
N ILE A 516 12.54 -14.38 3.92
CA ILE A 516 12.56 -15.86 3.99
C ILE A 516 11.64 -16.37 5.12
N GLY A 517 11.67 -15.73 6.29
CA GLY A 517 10.76 -16.08 7.39
C GLY A 517 9.29 -15.94 6.99
N LEU A 518 8.94 -14.83 6.34
CA LEU A 518 7.56 -14.54 5.90
C LEU A 518 7.03 -15.55 4.87
N ILE A 519 7.86 -16.12 4.00
CA ILE A 519 7.44 -17.20 3.10
C ILE A 519 7.34 -18.57 3.77
N VAL A 520 8.08 -18.79 4.88
CA VAL A 520 8.08 -20.07 5.62
C VAL A 520 6.92 -20.13 6.61
N ILE A 521 6.51 -19.02 7.22
CA ILE A 521 5.44 -19.00 8.23
C ILE A 521 4.14 -19.67 7.74
N PRO A 522 3.59 -19.37 6.54
CA PRO A 522 2.38 -20.02 6.04
C PRO A 522 2.53 -21.54 5.86
N GLU A 523 3.76 -22.04 5.70
CA GLU A 523 4.02 -23.48 5.62
C GLU A 523 3.97 -24.17 6.98
N LEU A 524 3.94 -23.42 8.08
CA LEU A 524 3.94 -23.96 9.45
C LEU A 524 2.62 -23.67 10.17
N VAL A 525 2.13 -22.44 10.04
CA VAL A 525 0.94 -21.95 10.74
C VAL A 525 0.15 -20.98 9.87
N TYR A 526 -1.14 -20.87 10.13
CA TYR A 526 -2.02 -19.90 9.49
C TYR A 526 -2.94 -19.24 10.52
N VAL A 527 -3.41 -18.03 10.21
CA VAL A 527 -4.47 -17.38 10.99
C VAL A 527 -5.80 -17.96 10.55
N ARG A 528 -6.59 -18.43 11.51
CA ARG A 528 -7.92 -18.98 11.26
C ARG A 528 -8.90 -17.86 10.91
N ASP A 529 -9.59 -18.02 9.79
CA ASP A 529 -10.64 -17.15 9.27
C ASP A 529 -11.71 -17.98 8.55
N ILE A 530 -12.66 -17.33 7.85
CA ILE A 530 -13.75 -18.02 7.15
C ILE A 530 -13.29 -18.99 6.05
N TYR A 531 -12.03 -18.92 5.61
CA TYR A 531 -11.46 -19.79 4.57
C TYR A 531 -10.89 -21.10 5.12
N GLU A 532 -10.91 -21.32 6.43
CA GLU A 532 -10.37 -22.51 7.08
C GLU A 532 -10.86 -23.81 6.42
N ASN A 533 -12.12 -23.85 6.02
CA ASN A 533 -12.71 -24.96 5.28
C ASN A 533 -12.38 -24.85 3.79
N GLY A 534 -11.23 -25.41 3.41
CA GLY A 534 -10.80 -25.55 2.02
C GLY A 534 -9.56 -24.75 1.67
N ASN A 535 -9.48 -23.48 2.05
CA ASN A 535 -8.41 -22.54 1.64
C ASN A 535 -7.66 -21.95 2.85
N ALA A 536 -7.39 -22.78 3.85
CA ALA A 536 -6.94 -22.37 5.17
C ALA A 536 -5.73 -21.41 5.16
N ARG A 537 -4.80 -21.58 4.22
CA ARG A 537 -3.59 -20.75 4.15
C ARG A 537 -3.73 -19.50 3.29
N ALA A 538 -4.86 -19.29 2.60
CA ALA A 538 -4.99 -18.27 1.56
C ALA A 538 -4.63 -16.86 2.01
N ASN A 539 -5.29 -16.36 3.06
CA ASN A 539 -5.04 -15.01 3.58
C ASN A 539 -3.68 -14.88 4.25
N THR A 540 -3.24 -15.89 4.99
CA THR A 540 -1.92 -15.85 5.64
C THR A 540 -0.81 -15.79 4.59
N MET A 541 -0.88 -16.63 3.55
CA MET A 541 0.05 -16.60 2.43
C MET A 541 0.02 -15.24 1.75
N PHE A 542 -1.17 -14.71 1.44
CA PHE A 542 -1.33 -13.42 0.77
C PHE A 542 -0.60 -12.32 1.51
N LYS A 543 -0.97 -12.10 2.77
CA LYS A 543 -0.53 -10.92 3.53
C LYS A 543 0.97 -11.00 3.86
N LEU A 544 1.50 -12.18 4.17
CA LEU A 544 2.92 -12.34 4.49
C LEU A 544 3.81 -12.28 3.23
N THR A 545 3.41 -12.95 2.16
CA THR A 545 4.24 -13.03 0.94
C THR A 545 4.28 -11.72 0.16
N TYR A 546 3.23 -10.90 0.24
CA TYR A 546 3.22 -9.55 -0.32
C TYR A 546 4.34 -8.67 0.28
N GLN A 547 4.49 -8.70 1.61
CA GLN A 547 5.57 -7.99 2.32
C GLN A 547 6.95 -8.60 2.02
N ALA A 548 7.03 -9.93 1.95
CA ALA A 548 8.25 -10.63 1.58
C ALA A 548 8.76 -10.19 0.20
N TYR A 549 7.86 -10.02 -0.78
CA TYR A 549 8.20 -9.58 -2.14
C TYR A 549 8.89 -8.20 -2.13
N MET A 550 8.36 -7.24 -1.37
CA MET A 550 8.95 -5.88 -1.29
C MET A 550 10.35 -5.91 -0.64
N LEU A 551 10.52 -6.64 0.45
CA LEU A 551 11.81 -6.81 1.12
C LEU A 551 12.83 -7.52 0.21
N PHE A 552 12.39 -8.54 -0.54
CA PHE A 552 13.21 -9.21 -1.53
C PHE A 552 13.60 -8.31 -2.69
N GLY A 553 12.69 -7.48 -3.21
CA GLY A 553 12.99 -6.53 -4.29
C GLY A 553 14.14 -5.58 -3.92
N MET A 554 14.09 -5.00 -2.72
CA MET A 554 15.19 -4.16 -2.20
C MET A 554 16.48 -4.95 -1.94
N THR A 555 16.36 -6.16 -1.40
CA THR A 555 17.50 -7.05 -1.12
C THR A 555 18.20 -7.49 -2.40
N MET A 556 17.46 -7.83 -3.45
CA MET A 556 18.00 -8.17 -4.77
C MET A 556 18.69 -6.97 -5.41
N GLY A 557 18.05 -5.80 -5.40
CA GLY A 557 18.62 -4.56 -5.94
C GLY A 557 19.98 -4.21 -5.32
N TYR A 558 20.08 -4.26 -3.99
CA TYR A 558 21.36 -4.07 -3.29
C TYR A 558 22.32 -5.24 -3.50
N GLY A 559 21.86 -6.49 -3.36
CA GLY A 559 22.66 -7.70 -3.35
C GLY A 559 23.37 -7.97 -4.68
N ILE A 560 22.66 -7.83 -5.80
CA ILE A 560 23.22 -7.94 -7.16
C ILE A 560 24.33 -6.91 -7.34
N PHE A 561 24.07 -5.65 -7.03
CA PHE A 561 25.08 -4.59 -7.12
C PHE A 561 26.30 -4.89 -6.23
N ARG A 562 26.05 -5.22 -4.96
CA ARG A 562 27.09 -5.50 -3.97
C ARG A 562 28.01 -6.61 -4.44
N MET A 563 27.46 -7.69 -4.97
CA MET A 563 28.24 -8.81 -5.47
C MET A 563 28.97 -8.47 -6.78
N LEU A 564 28.33 -7.78 -7.74
CA LEU A 564 28.97 -7.38 -8.99
C LEU A 564 30.20 -6.48 -8.77
N VAL A 565 30.07 -5.46 -7.93
CA VAL A 565 31.06 -4.38 -7.84
C VAL A 565 32.09 -4.63 -6.75
N ALA A 566 31.68 -5.17 -5.61
CA ALA A 566 32.54 -5.28 -4.44
C ALA A 566 32.95 -6.72 -4.10
N ALA A 567 32.43 -7.76 -4.77
CA ALA A 567 32.87 -9.12 -4.48
C ALA A 567 34.32 -9.35 -4.92
N ARG A 568 35.09 -10.05 -4.07
CA ARG A 568 36.49 -10.41 -4.38
C ARG A 568 36.60 -11.55 -5.40
N LYS A 569 35.72 -12.56 -5.31
CA LYS A 569 35.75 -13.74 -6.19
C LYS A 569 34.90 -13.52 -7.44
N LYS A 570 35.40 -13.96 -8.60
CA LYS A 570 34.70 -13.84 -9.88
C LYS A 570 33.38 -14.61 -9.92
N VAL A 571 33.28 -15.76 -9.23
CA VAL A 571 32.06 -16.58 -9.20
C VAL A 571 30.83 -15.79 -8.72
N PHE A 572 30.94 -15.00 -7.65
CA PHE A 572 29.83 -14.19 -7.16
C PHE A 572 29.43 -13.11 -8.17
N LYS A 573 30.38 -12.56 -8.94
CA LYS A 573 30.07 -11.61 -10.02
C LYS A 573 29.29 -12.28 -11.14
N VAL A 574 29.74 -13.45 -11.59
CA VAL A 574 29.07 -14.22 -12.66
C VAL A 574 27.64 -14.57 -12.24
N VAL A 575 27.46 -15.13 -11.04
CA VAL A 575 26.12 -15.48 -10.57
C VAL A 575 25.23 -14.26 -10.39
N SER A 576 25.80 -13.10 -10.02
CA SER A 576 25.02 -11.85 -9.95
C SER A 576 24.61 -11.32 -11.31
N VAL A 577 25.43 -11.52 -12.36
CA VAL A 577 25.01 -11.21 -13.75
C VAL A 577 23.86 -12.11 -14.14
N ILE A 578 23.94 -13.41 -13.85
CA ILE A 578 22.84 -14.35 -14.12
C ILE A 578 21.57 -13.92 -13.36
N GLY A 579 21.70 -13.62 -12.07
CA GLY A 579 20.60 -13.12 -11.25
C GLY A 579 19.96 -11.84 -11.79
N LEU A 580 20.79 -10.90 -12.27
CA LEU A 580 20.32 -9.67 -12.91
C LEU A 580 19.57 -9.96 -14.20
N VAL A 581 20.06 -10.87 -15.05
CA VAL A 581 19.39 -11.27 -16.29
C VAL A 581 18.03 -11.90 -15.98
N LEU A 582 17.98 -12.82 -15.00
CA LEU A 582 16.73 -13.46 -14.59
C LEU A 582 15.73 -12.43 -14.03
N LEU A 583 16.18 -11.52 -13.16
CA LEU A 583 15.36 -10.44 -12.63
C LEU A 583 14.82 -9.53 -13.75
N CYS A 584 15.68 -9.10 -14.68
CA CYS A 584 15.24 -8.30 -15.82
C CYS A 584 14.23 -9.05 -16.70
N TRP A 585 14.33 -10.39 -16.79
CA TRP A 585 13.37 -11.19 -17.54
C TRP A 585 11.98 -11.19 -16.89
N THR A 586 11.90 -11.11 -15.56
CA THR A 586 10.60 -11.00 -14.87
C THR A 586 9.89 -9.66 -15.13
N PHE A 587 10.59 -8.62 -15.63
CA PHE A 587 9.95 -7.35 -16.00
C PHE A 587 9.00 -7.50 -17.19
N GLY A 588 9.12 -8.56 -17.99
CA GLY A 588 8.16 -8.86 -19.04
C GLY A 588 6.74 -9.10 -18.52
N TYR A 589 6.60 -9.48 -17.23
CA TYR A 589 5.31 -9.60 -16.56
C TYR A 589 4.52 -8.29 -16.63
N PHE A 590 5.19 -7.17 -16.37
CA PHE A 590 4.56 -5.84 -16.42
C PHE A 590 4.03 -5.53 -17.82
N GLY A 591 4.82 -5.73 -18.86
CA GLY A 591 4.36 -5.49 -20.23
C GLY A 591 3.16 -6.38 -20.62
N ASN A 592 3.18 -7.66 -20.23
CA ASN A 592 2.09 -8.58 -20.48
C ASN A 592 0.82 -8.23 -19.69
N SER A 593 0.94 -7.95 -18.39
CA SER A 593 -0.18 -7.59 -17.52
C SER A 593 -0.80 -6.25 -17.91
N VAL A 594 0.01 -5.25 -18.25
CA VAL A 594 -0.49 -3.95 -18.76
C VAL A 594 -1.30 -4.15 -20.04
N TYR A 595 -0.77 -4.89 -21.01
CA TYR A 595 -1.50 -5.14 -22.25
C TYR A 595 -2.80 -5.93 -22.01
N ALA A 596 -2.72 -7.00 -21.21
CA ALA A 596 -3.85 -7.88 -20.94
C ALA A 596 -4.97 -7.20 -20.13
N TRP A 597 -4.62 -6.22 -19.28
CA TRP A 597 -5.59 -5.55 -18.40
C TRP A 597 -6.08 -4.19 -18.90
N PHE A 598 -5.18 -3.36 -19.45
CA PHE A 598 -5.45 -2.00 -19.91
C PHE A 598 -5.59 -1.88 -21.43
N GLY A 599 -5.19 -2.89 -22.20
CA GLY A 599 -5.22 -2.85 -23.67
C GLY A 599 -4.02 -2.09 -24.26
N LYS A 600 -4.25 -1.35 -25.36
CA LYS A 600 -3.18 -0.73 -26.14
C LYS A 600 -2.80 0.65 -25.61
N VAL A 601 -2.13 0.67 -24.47
CA VAL A 601 -1.71 1.92 -23.80
C VAL A 601 -0.81 2.83 -24.65
N TRP A 602 -0.21 2.31 -25.72
CA TRP A 602 0.58 3.10 -26.68
C TRP A 602 -0.26 3.88 -27.70
N GLU A 603 -1.59 3.71 -27.72
CA GLU A 603 -2.52 4.48 -28.54
C GLU A 603 -3.26 5.51 -27.65
N PRO A 604 -2.77 6.79 -27.53
CA PRO A 604 -3.38 7.79 -26.64
C PRO A 604 -4.84 8.14 -26.98
N SER A 605 -5.30 7.77 -28.18
CA SER A 605 -6.71 7.87 -28.59
C SER A 605 -7.62 6.95 -27.77
N GLU A 606 -7.13 5.81 -27.26
CA GLU A 606 -7.92 4.87 -26.43
C GLU A 606 -8.03 5.32 -24.96
N TYR A 607 -7.35 6.40 -24.55
CA TYR A 607 -7.42 6.94 -23.18
C TYR A 607 -8.83 7.44 -22.83
N LYS A 608 -9.44 6.84 -21.81
CA LYS A 608 -10.84 7.07 -21.36
C LYS A 608 -10.98 8.11 -20.25
N GLY A 609 -9.89 8.43 -19.55
CA GLY A 609 -9.88 9.36 -18.43
C GLY A 609 -9.88 8.67 -17.07
N LEU A 610 -9.79 9.42 -15.97
CA LEU A 610 -9.69 8.87 -14.61
C LEU A 610 -11.03 8.67 -13.88
N ASN A 611 -12.16 9.04 -14.48
CA ASN A 611 -13.47 8.97 -13.82
C ASN A 611 -13.87 7.50 -13.57
N ALA A 612 -13.84 7.10 -12.30
CA ALA A 612 -14.07 5.74 -11.84
C ALA A 612 -15.54 5.28 -11.94
N THR A 613 -16.50 6.19 -12.09
CA THR A 613 -17.93 5.89 -12.20
C THR A 613 -18.45 5.99 -13.64
N SER A 614 -17.58 6.27 -14.61
CA SER A 614 -17.94 6.37 -16.03
C SER A 614 -18.59 5.09 -16.58
N PHE A 615 -18.26 3.92 -16.00
CA PHE A 615 -18.84 2.63 -16.39
C PHE A 615 -20.34 2.55 -16.18
N LEU A 616 -20.91 3.32 -15.23
CA LEU A 616 -22.36 3.30 -14.95
C LEU A 616 -23.18 3.64 -16.19
N SER A 617 -22.68 4.51 -17.07
CA SER A 617 -23.36 4.89 -18.30
C SER A 617 -23.34 3.80 -19.39
N ASN A 618 -22.61 2.70 -19.19
CA ASN A 618 -22.59 1.56 -20.10
C ASN A 618 -23.17 0.30 -19.45
N ASP A 619 -22.81 0.03 -18.20
CA ASP A 619 -23.11 -1.22 -17.51
C ASP A 619 -24.39 -1.14 -16.66
N PHE A 620 -24.83 0.08 -16.29
CA PHE A 620 -26.00 0.35 -15.45
C PHE A 620 -26.82 1.52 -16.03
N THR A 621 -27.09 1.48 -17.34
CA THR A 621 -27.76 2.56 -18.09
C THR A 621 -29.12 2.93 -17.52
N GLU A 622 -29.85 1.96 -16.97
CA GLU A 622 -31.18 2.14 -16.40
C GLU A 622 -31.15 2.82 -15.02
N ASP A 623 -30.06 2.66 -14.27
CA ASP A 623 -29.96 3.10 -12.88
C ASP A 623 -29.13 4.39 -12.72
N VAL A 624 -28.28 4.71 -13.70
CA VAL A 624 -27.28 5.79 -13.59
C VAL A 624 -27.90 7.16 -13.32
N ALA A 625 -29.09 7.44 -13.85
CA ALA A 625 -29.79 8.70 -13.61
C ALA A 625 -30.27 8.82 -12.16
N GLY A 626 -30.85 7.75 -11.60
CA GLY A 626 -31.27 7.69 -10.20
C GLY A 626 -30.09 7.79 -9.23
N ILE A 627 -29.00 7.08 -9.50
CA ILE A 627 -27.76 7.16 -8.70
C ILE A 627 -27.21 8.60 -8.68
N LYS A 628 -27.17 9.26 -9.84
CA LYS A 628 -26.74 10.67 -9.94
C LYS A 628 -27.68 11.60 -9.18
N TRP A 629 -28.99 11.32 -9.21
CA TRP A 629 -29.98 12.08 -8.46
C TRP A 629 -29.74 11.96 -6.94
N LEU A 630 -29.49 10.76 -6.42
CA LEU A 630 -29.16 10.54 -5.01
C LEU A 630 -27.90 11.32 -4.58
N LYS A 631 -26.81 11.20 -5.35
CA LYS A 631 -25.55 11.93 -5.06
C LYS A 631 -25.76 13.45 -4.99
N LYS A 632 -26.62 14.00 -5.85
CA LYS A 632 -26.87 15.43 -5.94
C LYS A 632 -27.78 15.93 -4.82
N ASN A 633 -28.91 15.26 -4.60
CA ASN A 633 -30.02 15.77 -3.81
C ASN A 633 -30.01 15.29 -2.35
N VAL A 634 -29.52 14.09 -2.06
CA VAL A 634 -29.54 13.54 -0.69
C VAL A 634 -28.30 14.02 0.08
N LYS A 635 -28.50 14.57 1.28
CA LYS A 635 -27.45 15.01 2.21
C LYS A 635 -27.38 14.08 3.42
N GLY A 636 -26.25 14.11 4.14
CA GLY A 636 -26.01 13.18 5.26
C GLY A 636 -25.85 11.73 4.80
N SER A 637 -26.22 10.78 5.65
CA SER A 637 -26.14 9.34 5.35
C SER A 637 -27.43 8.60 5.73
N PRO A 638 -28.61 9.01 5.20
CA PRO A 638 -29.85 8.26 5.37
C PRO A 638 -29.77 6.91 4.65
N VAL A 639 -30.50 5.91 5.15
CA VAL A 639 -30.52 4.56 4.56
C VAL A 639 -31.30 4.58 3.25
N VAL A 640 -30.67 4.04 2.20
CA VAL A 640 -31.27 3.76 0.90
C VAL A 640 -31.31 2.26 0.72
N LEU A 641 -32.50 1.69 0.71
CA LEU A 641 -32.70 0.27 0.43
C LEU A 641 -32.43 -0.02 -1.05
N GLU A 642 -31.65 -1.06 -1.29
CA GLU A 642 -31.45 -1.69 -2.59
C GLU A 642 -31.37 -3.21 -2.44
N ALA A 643 -31.48 -3.94 -3.56
CA ALA A 643 -31.38 -5.39 -3.55
C ALA A 643 -29.96 -5.90 -3.22
N ASN A 644 -29.88 -6.78 -2.22
CA ASN A 644 -28.63 -7.44 -1.81
C ASN A 644 -28.21 -8.58 -2.75
N GLY A 645 -26.92 -8.93 -2.74
CA GLY A 645 -26.41 -10.01 -3.58
C GLY A 645 -24.99 -10.49 -3.28
N ASP A 646 -24.50 -11.38 -4.13
CA ASP A 646 -23.18 -11.99 -3.96
C ASP A 646 -22.03 -11.03 -4.28
N SER A 647 -20.85 -11.36 -3.76
CA SER A 647 -19.62 -10.61 -4.04
C SER A 647 -19.28 -10.62 -5.53
N TYR A 648 -18.75 -9.50 -6.03
CA TYR A 648 -18.37 -9.32 -7.44
C TYR A 648 -19.55 -9.36 -8.44
N SER A 649 -20.77 -9.18 -7.94
CA SER A 649 -21.97 -9.01 -8.76
C SER A 649 -22.27 -7.53 -9.04
N GLY A 650 -23.32 -7.26 -9.82
CA GLY A 650 -23.83 -5.91 -10.05
C GLY A 650 -24.79 -5.39 -8.97
N TYR A 651 -25.11 -6.20 -7.96
CA TYR A 651 -25.85 -5.75 -6.78
C TYR A 651 -25.01 -4.75 -5.99
N GLU A 652 -25.67 -3.91 -5.19
CA GLU A 652 -25.02 -2.87 -4.38
C GLU A 652 -24.41 -1.67 -5.10
N ARG A 653 -24.87 -1.43 -6.33
CA ARG A 653 -24.40 -0.28 -7.14
C ARG A 653 -24.87 1.06 -6.62
N VAL A 654 -25.97 1.14 -5.87
CA VAL A 654 -26.46 2.43 -5.38
C VAL A 654 -25.62 2.87 -4.19
N SER A 655 -25.48 2.03 -3.18
CA SER A 655 -24.70 2.24 -1.96
C SER A 655 -23.22 2.46 -2.28
N ALA A 656 -22.62 1.60 -3.12
CA ALA A 656 -21.21 1.75 -3.53
C ALA A 656 -20.95 3.06 -4.28
N MET A 657 -21.84 3.49 -5.17
CA MET A 657 -21.60 4.69 -5.98
C MET A 657 -21.97 6.00 -5.27
N THR A 658 -22.87 5.94 -4.28
CA THR A 658 -23.36 7.12 -3.56
C THR A 658 -22.71 7.31 -2.20
N GLY A 659 -22.17 6.26 -1.57
CA GLY A 659 -21.73 6.24 -0.17
C GLY A 659 -22.89 6.30 0.83
N LEU A 660 -24.13 6.07 0.39
CA LEU A 660 -25.30 5.94 1.26
C LEU A 660 -25.37 4.49 1.78
N PRO A 661 -25.73 4.28 3.05
CA PRO A 661 -25.89 2.95 3.62
C PRO A 661 -27.13 2.24 3.07
N THR A 662 -27.01 0.94 2.80
CA THR A 662 -28.14 0.00 2.64
C THR A 662 -28.21 -0.94 3.85
N VAL A 663 -29.30 -1.71 3.96
CA VAL A 663 -29.53 -2.66 5.05
C VAL A 663 -28.45 -3.74 5.09
N LEU A 664 -28.24 -4.43 3.96
CA LEU A 664 -27.22 -5.46 3.82
C LEU A 664 -26.68 -5.44 2.39
N GLY A 665 -25.36 -5.43 2.24
CA GLY A 665 -24.69 -5.52 0.94
C GLY A 665 -24.12 -6.90 0.60
N TRP A 666 -22.89 -6.94 0.09
CA TRP A 666 -22.25 -8.20 -0.33
C TRP A 666 -22.04 -9.18 0.83
N TYR A 667 -22.79 -10.28 0.82
CA TYR A 667 -22.91 -11.22 1.93
C TYR A 667 -21.56 -11.72 2.48
N VAL A 668 -20.67 -12.23 1.61
CA VAL A 668 -19.38 -12.80 2.04
C VAL A 668 -18.46 -11.77 2.69
N HIS A 669 -18.57 -10.49 2.30
CA HIS A 669 -17.76 -9.42 2.89
C HIS A 669 -18.23 -9.08 4.31
N GLU A 670 -19.54 -8.90 4.49
CA GLU A 670 -20.11 -8.69 5.83
C GLU A 670 -19.91 -9.92 6.72
N TRP A 671 -19.99 -11.15 6.17
CA TRP A 671 -19.67 -12.36 6.92
C TRP A 671 -18.22 -12.37 7.39
N LEU A 672 -17.27 -12.03 6.51
CA LEU A 672 -15.86 -11.94 6.88
C LEU A 672 -15.62 -10.96 8.02
N TRP A 673 -16.33 -9.83 8.02
CA TRP A 673 -16.11 -8.74 8.98
C TRP A 673 -16.86 -8.92 10.30
N ARG A 674 -18.06 -9.51 10.27
CA ARG A 674 -18.95 -9.61 11.44
C ARG A 674 -18.98 -11.00 12.07
N ASP A 675 -18.75 -12.03 11.25
CA ASP A 675 -18.84 -13.45 11.64
C ASP A 675 -20.20 -13.87 12.24
N ASP A 676 -21.29 -13.18 11.87
CA ASP A 676 -22.65 -13.48 12.32
C ASP A 676 -23.57 -13.80 11.13
N THR A 677 -23.53 -15.04 10.65
CA THR A 677 -24.36 -15.44 9.51
C THR A 677 -25.86 -15.44 9.81
N ALA A 678 -26.26 -15.50 11.09
CA ALA A 678 -27.68 -15.53 11.45
C ALA A 678 -28.32 -14.16 11.18
N ASP A 679 -27.69 -13.09 11.68
CA ASP A 679 -28.09 -11.70 11.42
C ASP A 679 -28.11 -11.40 9.91
N LEU A 680 -27.07 -11.81 9.16
CA LEU A 680 -27.02 -11.56 7.72
C LEU A 680 -28.13 -12.30 6.95
N ASN A 681 -28.53 -13.49 7.40
CA ASN A 681 -29.62 -14.25 6.77
C ASN A 681 -30.99 -13.61 7.05
N GLU A 682 -31.20 -13.14 8.28
CA GLU A 682 -32.42 -12.41 8.69
C GLU A 682 -32.58 -11.14 7.85
N LYS A 683 -31.56 -10.29 7.81
CA LYS A 683 -31.56 -9.06 6.99
C LYS A 683 -31.80 -9.35 5.52
N SER A 684 -31.21 -10.42 4.98
CA SER A 684 -31.45 -10.81 3.59
C SER A 684 -32.92 -11.19 3.33
N ALA A 685 -33.56 -11.89 4.26
CA ALA A 685 -34.97 -12.27 4.17
C ALA A 685 -35.90 -11.06 4.35
N ASP A 686 -35.53 -10.11 5.20
CA ASP A 686 -36.30 -8.88 5.41
C ASP A 686 -36.24 -7.97 4.18
N ILE A 687 -35.07 -7.82 3.55
CA ILE A 687 -34.95 -7.08 2.28
C ILE A 687 -35.85 -7.70 1.21
N GLU A 688 -35.84 -9.02 1.08
CA GLU A 688 -36.76 -9.72 0.18
C GLU A 688 -38.23 -9.48 0.54
N SER A 689 -38.58 -9.50 1.82
CA SER A 689 -39.93 -9.23 2.30
C SER A 689 -40.38 -7.81 1.99
N ILE A 690 -39.52 -6.80 2.16
CA ILE A 690 -39.84 -5.41 1.80
C ILE A 690 -40.20 -5.27 0.32
N TYR A 691 -39.47 -5.96 -0.56
CA TYR A 691 -39.71 -5.87 -2.01
C TYR A 691 -40.89 -6.72 -2.51
N THR A 692 -41.30 -7.77 -1.79
CA THR A 692 -42.22 -8.80 -2.33
C THR A 692 -43.50 -9.01 -1.52
N SER A 693 -43.55 -8.57 -0.25
CA SER A 693 -44.71 -8.75 0.60
C SER A 693 -45.95 -8.00 0.08
N SER A 694 -47.12 -8.54 0.37
CA SER A 694 -48.42 -7.87 0.17
C SER A 694 -48.98 -7.23 1.44
N ASP A 695 -48.32 -7.45 2.58
CA ASP A 695 -48.67 -6.86 3.87
C ASP A 695 -47.96 -5.52 4.05
N GLU A 696 -48.67 -4.42 3.78
CA GLU A 696 -48.14 -3.06 3.88
C GLU A 696 -47.67 -2.70 5.29
N GLU A 697 -48.37 -3.16 6.34
CA GLU A 697 -48.00 -2.84 7.72
C GLU A 697 -46.72 -3.56 8.13
N TYR A 698 -46.57 -4.83 7.74
CA TYR A 698 -45.32 -5.57 7.95
C TYR A 698 -44.13 -4.89 7.24
N VAL A 699 -44.33 -4.41 6.00
CA VAL A 699 -43.27 -3.67 5.29
C VAL A 699 -42.92 -2.36 6.02
N LYS A 700 -43.91 -1.62 6.53
CA LYS A 700 -43.65 -0.41 7.33
C LYS A 700 -42.84 -0.70 8.59
N GLU A 701 -43.16 -1.77 9.32
CA GLU A 701 -42.40 -2.20 10.50
C GLU A 701 -40.93 -2.43 10.17
N LEU A 702 -40.63 -3.14 9.07
CA LEU A 702 -39.25 -3.35 8.62
C LEU A 702 -38.55 -2.05 8.18
N LEU A 703 -39.26 -1.16 7.48
CA LEU A 703 -38.70 0.14 7.08
C LEU A 703 -38.35 1.02 8.29
N GLU A 704 -39.17 0.99 9.34
CA GLU A 704 -38.91 1.68 10.60
C GLU A 704 -37.73 1.05 11.36
N GLU A 705 -37.69 -0.28 11.46
CA GLU A 705 -36.61 -1.04 12.11
C GLU A 705 -35.23 -0.69 11.52
N TYR A 706 -35.13 -0.69 10.19
CA TYR A 706 -33.87 -0.41 9.48
C TYR A 706 -33.61 1.08 9.20
N ASP A 707 -34.46 1.99 9.69
CA ASP A 707 -34.40 3.44 9.47
C ASP A 707 -34.34 3.83 7.97
N VAL A 708 -35.04 3.07 7.12
CA VAL A 708 -35.05 3.26 5.67
C VAL A 708 -35.71 4.60 5.34
N SER A 709 -34.97 5.44 4.61
CA SER A 709 -35.46 6.76 4.20
C SER A 709 -35.79 6.82 2.72
N TYR A 710 -35.15 5.96 1.92
CA TYR A 710 -35.41 5.84 0.49
C TYR A 710 -35.40 4.37 0.08
N ILE A 711 -36.24 4.04 -0.90
CA ILE A 711 -36.19 2.73 -1.59
C ILE A 711 -35.80 3.00 -3.03
N PHE A 712 -34.77 2.30 -3.51
CA PHE A 712 -34.39 2.29 -4.91
C PHE A 712 -35.05 1.09 -5.60
N VAL A 713 -35.75 1.34 -6.70
CA VAL A 713 -36.32 0.29 -7.55
C VAL A 713 -35.81 0.52 -8.97
N GLY A 714 -34.86 -0.31 -9.40
CA GLY A 714 -34.27 -0.24 -10.73
C GLY A 714 -33.99 -1.61 -11.31
N SER A 715 -32.98 -1.69 -12.18
CA SER A 715 -32.68 -2.88 -12.97
C SER A 715 -32.40 -4.12 -12.10
N LYS A 716 -31.66 -3.96 -11.00
CA LYS A 716 -31.25 -5.08 -10.13
C LYS A 716 -32.36 -5.61 -9.24
N GLU A 717 -33.22 -4.73 -8.73
CA GLU A 717 -34.40 -5.15 -7.98
C GLU A 717 -35.36 -5.93 -8.89
N ARG A 718 -35.58 -5.46 -10.12
CA ARG A 718 -36.43 -6.13 -11.11
C ARG A 718 -35.85 -7.46 -11.58
N GLU A 719 -34.54 -7.52 -11.79
CA GLU A 719 -33.83 -8.77 -12.13
C GLU A 719 -33.98 -9.83 -11.03
N LYS A 720 -33.87 -9.40 -9.76
CA LYS A 720 -33.90 -10.32 -8.61
C LYS A 720 -35.29 -10.83 -8.29
N TYR A 721 -36.30 -9.96 -8.25
CA TYR A 721 -37.63 -10.29 -7.76
C TYR A 721 -38.65 -10.57 -8.89
N GLY A 722 -38.40 -10.10 -10.11
CA GLY A 722 -39.27 -10.36 -11.26
C GLY A 722 -40.74 -10.03 -10.97
N ASP A 723 -41.62 -10.98 -11.25
CA ASP A 723 -43.07 -10.85 -11.02
C ASP A 723 -43.46 -10.79 -9.53
N ALA A 724 -42.55 -11.15 -8.61
CA ALA A 724 -42.80 -11.06 -7.18
C ALA A 724 -42.58 -9.64 -6.63
N LEU A 725 -42.01 -8.71 -7.41
CA LEU A 725 -41.81 -7.31 -6.99
C LEU A 725 -43.17 -6.61 -6.82
N ASN A 726 -43.50 -6.24 -5.58
CA ASN A 726 -44.80 -5.63 -5.27
C ASN A 726 -44.76 -4.10 -5.38
N GLU A 727 -44.80 -3.59 -6.61
CA GLU A 727 -44.78 -2.15 -6.87
C GLU A 727 -46.02 -1.41 -6.34
N GLU A 728 -47.15 -2.09 -6.17
CA GLU A 728 -48.37 -1.48 -5.60
C GLU A 728 -48.14 -1.10 -4.14
N VAL A 729 -47.66 -2.05 -3.33
CA VAL A 729 -47.31 -1.79 -1.93
C VAL A 729 -46.16 -0.79 -1.85
N LEU A 730 -45.09 -0.96 -2.62
CA LEU A 730 -43.95 -0.02 -2.55
C LEU A 730 -44.38 1.43 -2.81
N ASN A 731 -45.22 1.66 -3.83
CA ASN A 731 -45.70 3.00 -4.15
C ASN A 731 -46.69 3.58 -3.12
N SER A 732 -47.31 2.76 -2.25
CA SER A 732 -48.17 3.26 -1.16
C SER A 732 -47.35 3.78 0.04
N LEU A 733 -46.09 3.36 0.18
CA LEU A 733 -45.23 3.65 1.34
C LEU A 733 -44.61 5.07 1.34
N GLY A 734 -44.62 5.78 0.21
CA GLY A 734 -43.87 7.03 0.08
C GLY A 734 -44.14 7.84 -1.17
N GLU A 735 -43.39 8.94 -1.30
CA GLU A 735 -43.43 9.83 -2.47
C GLU A 735 -42.35 9.43 -3.48
N VAL A 736 -42.71 9.28 -4.75
CA VAL A 736 -41.74 9.12 -5.85
C VAL A 736 -40.99 10.44 -6.05
N VAL A 737 -39.73 10.50 -5.62
CA VAL A 737 -38.88 11.71 -5.69
C VAL A 737 -37.97 11.73 -6.93
N PHE A 738 -37.86 10.60 -7.60
CA PHE A 738 -37.19 10.47 -8.89
C PHE A 738 -37.88 9.37 -9.70
N GLN A 739 -38.10 9.62 -10.99
CA GLN A 739 -38.59 8.67 -11.98
C GLN A 739 -37.79 8.89 -13.25
N ASP A 740 -37.20 7.83 -13.80
CA ASP A 740 -36.57 7.91 -15.12
C ASP A 740 -37.63 7.98 -16.23
N GLU A 741 -37.38 8.78 -17.26
CA GLU A 741 -38.34 9.02 -18.36
C GLU A 741 -38.38 7.88 -19.39
N VAL A 742 -37.31 7.08 -19.46
CA VAL A 742 -37.14 6.01 -20.45
C VAL A 742 -37.23 4.65 -19.79
N TYR A 743 -36.62 4.52 -18.62
CA TYR A 743 -36.56 3.28 -17.86
C TYR A 743 -37.55 3.29 -16.69
N SER A 744 -37.94 2.10 -16.23
CA SER A 744 -38.85 1.96 -15.08
C SER A 744 -38.14 2.14 -13.73
N THR A 745 -37.02 2.85 -13.70
CA THR A 745 -36.24 3.13 -12.49
C THR A 745 -36.84 4.30 -11.75
N TYR A 746 -37.08 4.13 -10.45
CA TYR A 746 -37.58 5.19 -9.58
C TYR A 746 -37.00 5.11 -8.17
N ILE A 747 -37.14 6.21 -7.44
CA ILE A 747 -36.73 6.32 -6.05
C ILE A 747 -37.93 6.81 -5.25
N LEU A 748 -38.29 6.04 -4.23
CA LEU A 748 -39.28 6.42 -3.25
C LEU A 748 -38.59 7.07 -2.06
N LYS A 749 -39.18 8.13 -1.52
CA LYS A 749 -38.85 8.69 -0.21
C LYS A 749 -39.96 8.28 0.76
N ILE A 750 -39.59 7.59 1.82
CA ILE A 750 -40.54 7.04 2.79
C ILE A 750 -41.15 8.16 3.64
N ASN A 751 -42.46 8.06 3.85
CA ASN A 751 -43.19 8.93 4.77
C ASN A 751 -42.89 8.46 6.20
N LYS A 752 -41.95 9.14 6.87
CA LYS A 752 -41.65 8.91 8.28
C LYS A 752 -42.65 9.60 9.20
#